data_AF-A0A960VMV8-F1
#
_entry.id   AF-A0A960VMV8-F1
#
_cell.length_a   1.000
_cell.length_b   1.000
_cell.length_c   1.000
_cell.angle_alpha   90.00
_cell.angle_beta   90.00
_cell.angle_gamma   90.00
#
_symmetry.space_group_name_H-M   'P 1'
#
loop_
_entity.id
_entity.type
_entity.pdbx_description
1 polymer ?
#
loop_
_entity_poly.entity_id
_entity_poly.type
_entity_poly.pdbx_seq_one_letter_code
_entity_poly.pdbx_strand_id
1 'polypeptide(L)'
;MLNAALAAVLAIVLAGLAPAPAAAAGFKAKSCVDCHEDTRAELKRKNAHEPFRSEDCESCHIRHGVIGKLVLKEQGNNLCLTCHEEIAASLEQEFVHQPMRQGGCASCHDAHGSGQEMLLTAERGEFCVSCHDGDRFNRRNVHKPLAKDGCIACHAPHGTAFAGLLRQESDALCASCHDDARKLAGKHPGMEGRLSDCVSCHDPHSSDEDKLLYAVQHAPVADGDCTSCHETAADGSFVLAGDASELCVACHDDVSGGAKVAHAPVADGECLECHAPHGSPEAGMLVAPEKKVCLACHDAVPFSYAVVHGPVADGECAVCHAPHGGDHPALLADAVNTVCLECHDDVAPAADHAGPVHAPLVKRDCTVCHDPHSSPEAKLLKTDAGGLCLGCHASVRLEIASTSSHEVVAKGECLACHAPHQADQAGLLNEAPETLCLGCHASLASTPDGGSLHAPTGEGACLDCHAPHASEQPDLLLAAPEAVCLECHDQGQDATPGFVPHRPVADGDCTACHSPHNSAQEALLVVPSANLCKLCHEDIVDETGVRSLHAPAQDSCLDCHLAHGGQGRGFLAGEVPALCFTCHDESGSSFREAHQDRPADSLDCLGCHDPHKSTEPGLLHPNVHEPFADRDCSTCHEDGRQPVTDQLSLCLDCHDGLPPLEGEGWVEHAPFVGGECAECHNPHVAAGQHLLASDRVVDTCSKCHDAADLVPDMALAHTPVRDGQCAACHDPHASQHEALLGAAPGETCAGCHAATEAQKSLKLVHKPFAKGQCLNCHTAHGGVAEMNLKREPRELCVRCHRGEMSEAHRGFAVKGTDCAGCHAPHAADDPGLPHPVVHAPFADRACNDCHAGRTAALAKPEKTLCLGCHGDLAELIAEGEAHAPLKGEDSCTACHAPHTAPGLALFPRSQQVVCGTCHETQAETNRTAPHAHPWVDGSNCSACHDPHVRPELVASTGLPKEMCLNCHSYREHTDHPMGPDVMDPRTGQAMRCGSCHDPHGSPFPKFLTEDPGGKLCIGCHTDKLRTKRG
;
A
#
# COMPACT_ATOMS: atom_id res chain seq x y z
N MET A 1 16.92 -79.79 16.22
CA MET A 1 16.62 -78.86 17.33
C MET A 1 17.32 -77.50 17.16
N LEU A 2 17.44 -77.01 15.91
CA LEU A 2 18.13 -75.76 15.57
C LEU A 2 17.18 -74.69 14.97
N ASN A 3 15.88 -74.98 14.90
CA ASN A 3 14.87 -74.08 14.30
C ASN A 3 13.99 -73.34 15.32
N ALA A 4 14.21 -73.54 16.63
CA ALA A 4 13.49 -72.80 17.68
C ALA A 4 14.28 -71.57 18.18
N ALA A 5 15.60 -71.52 17.96
CA ALA A 5 16.44 -70.37 18.36
C ALA A 5 16.47 -69.24 17.31
N LEU A 6 16.15 -69.53 16.04
CA LEU A 6 16.18 -68.54 14.96
C LEU A 6 14.92 -67.65 14.94
N ALA A 7 13.79 -68.11 15.50
CA ALA A 7 12.55 -67.32 15.59
C ALA A 7 12.58 -66.29 16.76
N ALA A 8 13.40 -66.53 17.80
CA ALA A 8 13.49 -65.63 18.96
C ALA A 8 14.36 -64.38 18.68
N VAL A 9 15.31 -64.45 17.75
CA VAL A 9 16.19 -63.30 17.40
C VAL A 9 15.50 -62.35 16.40
N LEU A 10 14.61 -62.85 15.55
CA LEU A 10 13.87 -62.00 14.59
C LEU A 10 12.74 -61.18 15.27
N ALA A 11 12.24 -61.60 16.43
CA ALA A 11 11.22 -60.86 17.19
C ALA A 11 11.79 -59.69 18.03
N ILE A 12 13.09 -59.69 18.34
CA ILE A 12 13.73 -58.61 19.12
C ILE A 12 14.20 -57.45 18.23
N VAL A 13 14.53 -57.71 16.96
CA VAL A 13 15.00 -56.66 16.03
C VAL A 13 13.84 -55.85 15.39
N LEU A 14 12.61 -56.37 15.36
CA LEU A 14 11.44 -55.63 14.86
C LEU A 14 10.65 -54.86 15.94
N ALA A 15 11.02 -54.97 17.22
CA ALA A 15 10.34 -54.27 18.33
C ALA A 15 10.95 -52.89 18.68
N GLY A 16 12.01 -52.46 17.99
CA GLY A 16 12.71 -51.18 18.24
C GLY A 16 12.33 -50.00 17.32
N LEU A 17 11.39 -50.18 16.38
CA LEU A 17 11.00 -49.16 15.39
C LEU A 17 9.49 -48.87 15.38
N ALA A 18 8.83 -48.95 16.53
CA ALA A 18 7.50 -48.37 16.68
C ALA A 18 7.63 -46.91 17.16
N PRO A 19 7.09 -45.91 16.44
CA PRO A 19 6.94 -44.59 17.01
C PRO A 19 5.99 -44.68 18.21
N ALA A 20 6.33 -44.00 19.31
CA ALA A 20 5.47 -43.90 20.48
C ALA A 20 4.05 -43.44 20.07
N PRO A 21 2.97 -43.98 20.68
CA PRO A 21 1.66 -43.39 20.49
C PRO A 21 1.70 -42.01 21.14
N ALA A 22 1.73 -40.97 20.31
CA ALA A 22 1.28 -39.67 20.75
C ALA A 22 -0.14 -39.87 21.29
N ALA A 23 -0.34 -39.66 22.59
CA ALA A 23 -1.66 -39.56 23.16
C ALA A 23 -2.33 -38.34 22.52
N ALA A 24 -3.08 -38.56 21.44
CA ALA A 24 -4.01 -37.57 20.93
C ALA A 24 -5.13 -37.46 21.97
N ALA A 25 -5.01 -36.46 22.86
CA ALA A 25 -6.14 -35.98 23.64
C ALA A 25 -7.17 -35.38 22.67
N GLY A 26 -8.02 -36.22 22.08
CA GLY A 26 -9.14 -35.79 21.26
C GLY A 26 -10.21 -35.14 22.14
N PHE A 27 -10.47 -33.85 21.94
CA PHE A 27 -11.59 -33.16 22.56
C PHE A 27 -12.92 -33.81 22.14
N LYS A 28 -13.77 -34.19 23.11
CA LYS A 28 -15.16 -34.59 22.85
C LYS A 28 -15.93 -33.36 22.35
N ALA A 29 -16.53 -33.42 21.16
CA ALA A 29 -17.32 -32.32 20.63
C ALA A 29 -18.53 -32.02 21.53
N LYS A 30 -18.64 -30.78 22.01
CA LYS A 30 -19.80 -30.25 22.74
C LYS A 30 -20.87 -29.73 21.76
N SER A 31 -22.13 -29.68 22.18
CA SER A 31 -23.18 -28.97 21.43
C SER A 31 -22.99 -27.46 21.56
N CYS A 32 -23.56 -26.66 20.65
CA CYS A 32 -23.37 -25.21 20.66
C CYS A 32 -23.88 -24.58 21.96
N VAL A 33 -25.04 -25.04 22.47
CA VAL A 33 -25.66 -24.55 23.71
C VAL A 33 -25.00 -25.05 25.00
N ASP A 34 -24.00 -25.94 24.91
CA ASP A 34 -23.14 -26.31 26.04
C ASP A 34 -22.01 -25.29 26.26
N CYS A 35 -21.74 -24.45 25.25
CA CYS A 35 -20.82 -23.32 25.35
C CYS A 35 -21.56 -21.97 25.36
N HIS A 36 -22.76 -21.90 24.78
CA HIS A 36 -23.66 -20.74 24.78
C HIS A 36 -24.84 -20.97 25.74
N GLU A 37 -24.56 -21.02 27.04
CA GLU A 37 -25.57 -21.35 28.06
C GLU A 37 -26.71 -20.31 28.10
N ASP A 38 -26.42 -19.03 27.82
CA ASP A 38 -27.43 -17.95 27.77
C ASP A 38 -28.49 -18.20 26.69
N THR A 39 -28.09 -18.79 25.55
CA THR A 39 -28.98 -19.12 24.43
C THR A 39 -29.96 -20.25 24.79
N ARG A 40 -29.67 -21.07 25.82
CA ARG A 40 -30.55 -22.16 26.27
C ARG A 40 -31.89 -21.65 26.80
N ALA A 41 -31.93 -20.44 27.35
CA ALA A 41 -33.18 -19.82 27.80
C ALA A 41 -34.05 -19.37 26.61
N GLU A 42 -33.42 -18.97 25.50
CA GLU A 42 -34.09 -18.41 24.32
C GLU A 42 -34.80 -19.47 23.48
N LEU A 43 -34.36 -20.73 23.54
CA LEU A 43 -35.05 -21.88 22.91
C LEU A 43 -36.51 -22.03 23.37
N LYS A 44 -36.89 -21.41 24.49
CA LYS A 44 -38.24 -21.46 25.08
C LYS A 44 -39.15 -20.29 24.68
N ARG A 45 -38.71 -19.39 23.79
CA ARG A 45 -39.55 -18.28 23.31
C ARG A 45 -40.83 -18.80 22.63
N LYS A 46 -41.95 -18.09 22.85
CA LYS A 46 -43.30 -18.51 22.40
C LYS A 46 -43.34 -18.77 20.89
N ASN A 47 -42.75 -17.88 20.10
CA ASN A 47 -42.60 -18.04 18.65
C ASN A 47 -41.12 -18.17 18.31
N ALA A 48 -40.44 -19.22 18.80
CA ALA A 48 -39.09 -19.56 18.34
C ALA A 48 -39.12 -20.10 16.90
N HIS A 49 -38.13 -19.70 16.08
CA HIS A 49 -37.94 -20.20 14.72
C HIS A 49 -37.45 -21.66 14.75
N GLU A 50 -37.93 -22.51 13.85
CA GLU A 50 -37.81 -23.97 14.00
C GLU A 50 -36.35 -24.50 14.01
N PRO A 51 -35.44 -24.10 13.10
CA PRO A 51 -34.03 -24.51 13.16
C PRO A 51 -33.32 -24.11 14.46
N PHE A 52 -33.73 -22.98 15.05
CA PHE A 52 -33.24 -22.54 16.34
C PHE A 52 -33.81 -23.41 17.47
N ARG A 53 -35.12 -23.68 17.45
CA ARG A 53 -35.80 -24.55 18.42
C ARG A 53 -35.23 -25.97 18.44
N SER A 54 -34.83 -26.51 17.29
CA SER A 54 -34.26 -27.86 17.17
C SER A 54 -32.77 -27.94 17.51
N GLU A 55 -32.16 -26.86 18.01
CA GLU A 55 -30.72 -26.74 18.27
C GLU A 55 -29.85 -27.01 17.02
N ASP A 56 -30.42 -26.85 15.81
CA ASP A 56 -29.69 -26.99 14.55
C ASP A 56 -29.01 -25.66 14.20
N CYS A 57 -28.16 -25.18 15.11
CA CYS A 57 -27.45 -23.92 14.95
C CYS A 57 -26.58 -23.90 13.69
N GLU A 58 -26.10 -25.08 13.25
CA GLU A 58 -25.26 -25.21 12.08
C GLU A 58 -26.01 -25.03 10.77
N SER A 59 -27.34 -25.08 10.74
CA SER A 59 -28.11 -24.71 9.54
C SER A 59 -27.86 -23.26 9.11
N CYS A 60 -27.61 -22.37 10.07
CA CYS A 60 -27.40 -20.94 9.83
C CYS A 60 -26.00 -20.45 10.21
N HIS A 61 -25.33 -21.08 11.17
CA HIS A 61 -24.02 -20.68 11.69
C HIS A 61 -22.91 -21.66 11.35
N ILE A 62 -21.68 -21.16 11.27
CA ILE A 62 -20.46 -21.96 11.11
C ILE A 62 -19.89 -22.25 12.51
N ARG A 63 -19.58 -23.52 12.78
CA ARG A 63 -18.96 -23.97 14.04
C ARG A 63 -17.57 -23.33 14.22
N HIS A 64 -17.36 -22.57 15.30
CA HIS A 64 -16.19 -21.70 15.45
C HIS A 64 -15.14 -22.08 16.53
N GLY A 65 -15.36 -23.10 17.36
CA GLY A 65 -14.32 -23.60 18.29
C GLY A 65 -13.74 -22.52 19.24
N VAL A 66 -12.43 -22.62 19.55
CA VAL A 66 -11.69 -21.75 20.51
C VAL A 66 -11.53 -20.30 20.02
N ILE A 67 -11.72 -20.07 18.73
CA ILE A 67 -11.60 -18.75 18.09
C ILE A 67 -13.01 -18.16 18.08
N GLY A 68 -13.39 -17.50 19.18
CA GLY A 68 -14.77 -17.07 19.49
C GLY A 68 -15.35 -15.99 18.57
N LYS A 69 -15.65 -16.32 17.30
CA LYS A 69 -16.40 -15.46 16.38
C LYS A 69 -17.58 -16.20 15.76
N LEU A 70 -18.80 -15.67 15.98
CA LEU A 70 -20.02 -16.16 15.37
C LEU A 70 -20.06 -15.75 13.89
N VAL A 71 -20.16 -16.72 12.98
CA VAL A 71 -20.19 -16.49 11.53
C VAL A 71 -21.39 -17.22 10.94
N LEU A 72 -22.13 -16.56 10.05
CA LEU A 72 -23.25 -17.16 9.31
C LEU A 72 -22.74 -17.95 8.10
N LYS A 73 -23.48 -18.98 7.67
CA LYS A 73 -23.15 -19.80 6.49
C LYS A 73 -23.24 -19.02 5.19
N GLU A 74 -24.23 -18.15 5.08
CA GLU A 74 -24.44 -17.23 3.96
C GLU A 74 -24.69 -15.83 4.53
N GLN A 75 -24.30 -14.80 3.78
CA GLN A 75 -24.46 -13.40 4.20
C GLN A 75 -25.80 -12.82 3.77
N GLY A 76 -26.39 -11.97 4.63
CA GLY A 76 -27.62 -11.24 4.34
C GLY A 76 -28.84 -12.15 4.13
N ASN A 77 -29.76 -11.70 3.26
CA ASN A 77 -31.03 -12.37 3.01
C ASN A 77 -30.89 -13.75 2.34
N ASN A 78 -29.77 -14.03 1.67
CA ASN A 78 -29.55 -15.28 0.96
C ASN A 78 -29.66 -16.48 1.91
N LEU A 79 -29.25 -16.31 3.16
CA LEU A 79 -29.41 -17.33 4.21
C LEU A 79 -30.87 -17.67 4.52
N CYS A 80 -31.76 -16.69 4.47
CA CYS A 80 -33.18 -16.87 4.77
C CYS A 80 -33.92 -17.41 3.55
N LEU A 81 -33.59 -16.90 2.36
CA LEU A 81 -34.28 -17.22 1.11
C LEU A 81 -33.97 -18.64 0.61
N THR A 82 -32.91 -19.29 1.08
CA THR A 82 -32.67 -20.72 0.82
C THR A 82 -33.76 -21.63 1.40
N CYS A 83 -34.53 -21.14 2.38
CA CYS A 83 -35.61 -21.89 3.02
C CYS A 83 -37.00 -21.25 2.80
N HIS A 84 -37.07 -19.96 2.47
CA HIS A 84 -38.33 -19.21 2.29
C HIS A 84 -38.65 -18.91 0.82
N GLU A 85 -38.83 -19.96 0.01
CA GLU A 85 -39.05 -19.87 -1.44
C GLU A 85 -40.28 -19.03 -1.84
N GLU A 86 -41.38 -19.11 -1.07
CA GLU A 86 -42.59 -18.31 -1.35
C GLU A 86 -42.35 -16.80 -1.16
N ILE A 87 -41.50 -16.43 -0.20
CA ILE A 87 -41.11 -15.04 0.01
C ILE A 87 -40.17 -14.61 -1.11
N ALA A 88 -39.22 -15.46 -1.50
CA ALA A 88 -38.34 -15.21 -2.65
C ALA A 88 -39.15 -14.89 -3.92
N ALA A 89 -40.20 -15.66 -4.21
CA ALA A 89 -41.09 -15.41 -5.34
C ALA A 89 -41.88 -14.09 -5.25
N SER A 90 -42.20 -13.62 -4.04
CA SER A 90 -42.84 -12.30 -3.85
C SER A 90 -41.89 -11.13 -4.10
N LEU A 91 -40.59 -11.33 -3.90
CA LEU A 91 -39.55 -10.32 -4.17
C LEU A 91 -39.20 -10.21 -5.65
N GLU A 92 -39.72 -11.11 -6.49
CA GLU A 92 -39.59 -11.07 -7.95
C GLU A 92 -40.74 -10.30 -8.63
N GLN A 93 -41.73 -9.82 -7.87
CA GLN A 93 -42.86 -9.04 -8.39
C GLN A 93 -42.46 -7.61 -8.77
N GLU A 94 -43.29 -6.91 -9.54
CA GLU A 94 -42.99 -5.56 -10.06
C GLU A 94 -42.81 -4.52 -8.94
N PHE A 95 -43.73 -4.51 -7.97
CA PHE A 95 -43.70 -3.59 -6.85
C PHE A 95 -43.25 -4.35 -5.59
N VAL A 96 -42.00 -4.13 -5.18
CA VAL A 96 -41.39 -4.72 -4.00
C VAL A 96 -41.15 -3.62 -2.99
N HIS A 97 -41.49 -3.88 -1.73
CA HIS A 97 -41.29 -2.92 -0.66
C HIS A 97 -39.80 -2.62 -0.50
N GLN A 98 -39.42 -1.35 -0.54
CA GLN A 98 -38.03 -0.91 -0.68
C GLN A 98 -37.05 -1.51 0.37
N PRO A 99 -37.42 -1.63 1.67
CA PRO A 99 -36.56 -2.29 2.66
C PRO A 99 -36.21 -3.76 2.30
N MET A 100 -37.06 -4.44 1.54
CA MET A 100 -36.83 -5.82 1.11
C MET A 100 -35.88 -5.91 -0.08
N ARG A 101 -35.89 -4.92 -1.00
CA ARG A 101 -34.88 -4.83 -2.07
C ARG A 101 -33.47 -4.63 -1.53
N GLN A 102 -33.34 -4.01 -0.36
CA GLN A 102 -32.05 -3.68 0.26
C GLN A 102 -31.48 -4.80 1.15
N GLY A 103 -32.11 -5.97 1.22
CA GLY A 103 -31.50 -7.12 1.88
C GLY A 103 -31.71 -7.19 3.40
N GLY A 104 -32.76 -6.55 3.94
CA GLY A 104 -32.95 -6.38 5.39
C GLY A 104 -34.03 -7.24 6.05
N CYS A 105 -34.08 -8.57 5.87
CA CYS A 105 -35.13 -9.38 6.52
C CYS A 105 -35.13 -9.25 8.05
N ALA A 106 -33.94 -9.12 8.65
CA ALA A 106 -33.75 -9.05 10.10
C ALA A 106 -34.12 -7.69 10.73
N SER A 107 -34.37 -6.64 9.93
CA SER A 107 -34.86 -5.36 10.49
C SER A 107 -36.31 -5.47 10.94
N CYS A 108 -37.06 -6.38 10.33
CA CYS A 108 -38.47 -6.60 10.61
C CYS A 108 -38.71 -7.90 11.38
N HIS A 109 -37.87 -8.91 11.18
CA HIS A 109 -38.04 -10.25 11.76
C HIS A 109 -36.86 -10.64 12.68
N ASP A 110 -37.16 -11.29 13.82
CA ASP A 110 -36.16 -11.96 14.66
C ASP A 110 -35.98 -13.42 14.19
N ALA A 111 -34.81 -13.74 13.64
CA ALA A 111 -34.50 -15.05 13.06
C ALA A 111 -34.38 -16.19 14.08
N HIS A 112 -34.22 -15.90 15.38
CA HIS A 112 -34.24 -16.89 16.46
C HIS A 112 -35.64 -17.01 17.06
N GLY A 113 -36.36 -15.90 17.10
CA GLY A 113 -37.80 -15.83 17.26
C GLY A 113 -38.27 -14.79 18.27
N SER A 114 -39.50 -14.32 18.13
CA SER A 114 -40.00 -13.15 18.86
C SER A 114 -41.25 -13.44 19.72
N GLY A 115 -41.75 -12.41 20.41
CA GLY A 115 -43.03 -12.46 21.11
C GLY A 115 -44.25 -12.27 20.21
N GLN A 116 -44.05 -11.87 18.95
CA GLN A 116 -45.08 -11.48 18.00
C GLN A 116 -45.33 -12.57 16.95
N GLU A 117 -46.53 -12.58 16.36
CA GLU A 117 -46.83 -13.46 15.22
C GLU A 117 -45.91 -13.12 14.04
N MET A 118 -45.58 -14.13 13.22
CA MET A 118 -44.67 -13.98 12.08
C MET A 118 -43.26 -13.48 12.46
N LEU A 119 -42.84 -13.68 13.72
CA LEU A 119 -41.50 -13.32 14.22
C LEU A 119 -41.17 -11.82 14.13
N LEU A 120 -42.18 -10.95 14.08
CA LEU A 120 -41.96 -9.51 13.99
C LEU A 120 -41.22 -8.97 15.23
N THR A 121 -40.39 -7.96 15.04
CA THR A 121 -39.63 -7.29 16.10
C THR A 121 -40.52 -6.41 16.99
N ALA A 122 -41.66 -5.93 16.47
CA ALA A 122 -42.66 -5.12 17.20
C ALA A 122 -44.11 -5.44 16.78
N GLU A 123 -45.10 -4.81 17.42
CA GLU A 123 -46.52 -4.97 17.05
C GLU A 123 -46.80 -4.37 15.66
N ARG A 124 -47.60 -5.08 14.85
CA ARG A 124 -47.77 -4.82 13.41
C ARG A 124 -48.13 -3.37 13.04
N GLY A 125 -49.06 -2.73 13.76
CA GLY A 125 -49.52 -1.38 13.44
C GLY A 125 -48.48 -0.30 13.76
N GLU A 126 -47.89 -0.39 14.94
CA GLU A 126 -46.82 0.50 15.41
C GLU A 126 -45.53 0.32 14.60
N PHE A 127 -45.23 -0.92 14.21
CA PHE A 127 -44.05 -1.24 13.41
C PHE A 127 -44.05 -0.52 12.07
N CYS A 128 -45.16 -0.50 11.33
CA CYS A 128 -45.22 0.14 10.01
C CYS A 128 -45.03 1.66 10.10
N VAL A 129 -45.65 2.32 11.09
CA VAL A 129 -45.52 3.78 11.26
C VAL A 129 -44.21 4.20 11.92
N SER A 130 -43.39 3.26 12.39
CA SER A 130 -42.00 3.57 12.78
C SER A 130 -41.12 3.98 11.59
N CYS A 131 -41.54 3.67 10.37
CA CYS A 131 -40.87 4.06 9.12
C CYS A 131 -41.73 4.93 8.20
N HIS A 132 -43.05 4.93 8.37
CA HIS A 132 -43.99 5.72 7.56
C HIS A 132 -44.68 6.80 8.40
N ASP A 133 -44.89 7.99 7.82
CA ASP A 133 -45.51 9.12 8.52
C ASP A 133 -46.91 8.79 9.07
N GLY A 134 -47.02 8.72 10.40
CA GLY A 134 -48.22 8.32 11.12
C GLY A 134 -49.38 9.31 11.03
N ASP A 135 -49.12 10.59 10.78
CA ASP A 135 -50.13 11.65 10.86
C ASP A 135 -51.17 11.53 9.74
N ARG A 136 -50.77 11.01 8.58
CA ARG A 136 -51.67 10.74 7.45
C ARG A 136 -52.66 9.60 7.69
N PHE A 137 -52.38 8.72 8.65
CA PHE A 137 -53.19 7.51 8.91
C PHE A 137 -54.16 7.67 10.08
N ASN A 138 -54.06 8.78 10.82
CA ASN A 138 -54.81 9.00 12.06
C ASN A 138 -55.47 10.39 12.13
N ARG A 139 -56.00 10.89 11.00
CA ARG A 139 -56.81 12.11 10.95
C ARG A 139 -58.22 11.88 11.53
N ARG A 140 -59.02 12.95 11.64
CA ARG A 140 -60.33 12.91 12.32
C ARG A 140 -61.25 11.78 11.85
N ASN A 141 -61.33 11.55 10.54
CA ASN A 141 -62.10 10.47 9.96
C ASN A 141 -61.13 9.39 9.43
N VAL A 142 -60.97 8.30 10.18
CA VAL A 142 -60.14 7.14 9.77
C VAL A 142 -61.00 6.12 9.03
N HIS A 143 -60.49 5.61 7.91
CA HIS A 143 -61.19 4.60 7.14
C HIS A 143 -61.31 3.28 7.94
N LYS A 144 -62.53 2.74 8.02
CA LYS A 144 -62.88 1.64 8.94
C LYS A 144 -62.04 0.36 8.78
N PRO A 145 -61.68 -0.11 7.56
CA PRO A 145 -60.77 -1.25 7.39
C PRO A 145 -59.39 -1.03 8.01
N LEU A 146 -58.86 0.20 7.92
CA LEU A 146 -57.57 0.56 8.50
C LEU A 146 -57.59 0.43 10.03
N ALA A 147 -58.65 0.94 10.67
CA ALA A 147 -58.82 0.88 12.13
C ALA A 147 -59.03 -0.54 12.69
N LYS A 148 -59.54 -1.48 11.87
CA LYS A 148 -59.90 -2.84 12.32
C LYS A 148 -58.85 -3.89 11.96
N ASP A 149 -58.41 -3.89 10.71
CA ASP A 149 -57.63 -4.96 10.12
C ASP A 149 -56.18 -4.52 9.77
N GLY A 150 -55.85 -3.24 10.00
CA GLY A 150 -54.51 -2.64 9.87
C GLY A 150 -54.06 -2.41 8.42
N CYS A 151 -52.84 -1.94 8.23
CA CYS A 151 -52.28 -1.58 6.92
C CYS A 151 -52.31 -2.76 5.93
N ILE A 152 -52.06 -3.97 6.43
CA ILE A 152 -52.08 -5.17 5.60
C ILE A 152 -53.48 -5.60 5.20
N ALA A 153 -54.56 -4.92 5.56
CA ALA A 153 -55.88 -5.22 4.99
C ALA A 153 -55.87 -5.01 3.47
N CYS A 154 -55.23 -3.90 3.05
CA CYS A 154 -55.14 -3.46 1.66
C CYS A 154 -53.75 -3.71 1.06
N HIS A 155 -52.68 -3.67 1.87
CA HIS A 155 -51.29 -3.74 1.40
C HIS A 155 -50.63 -5.13 1.53
N ALA A 156 -49.68 -5.42 0.63
CA ALA A 156 -48.78 -6.56 0.60
C ALA A 156 -47.33 -6.10 0.91
N PRO A 157 -46.85 -6.25 2.15
CA PRO A 157 -45.64 -5.56 2.64
C PRO A 157 -44.29 -6.10 2.13
N HIS A 158 -44.27 -7.17 1.33
CA HIS A 158 -43.06 -7.71 0.72
C HIS A 158 -42.99 -7.36 -0.77
N GLY A 159 -43.96 -7.82 -1.55
CA GLY A 159 -44.10 -7.46 -2.96
C GLY A 159 -45.41 -7.95 -3.57
N THR A 160 -45.81 -7.29 -4.65
CA THR A 160 -47.06 -7.51 -5.39
C THR A 160 -46.97 -6.95 -6.81
N ALA A 161 -47.90 -7.33 -7.67
CA ALA A 161 -48.01 -6.83 -9.04
C ALA A 161 -48.73 -5.45 -9.12
N PHE A 162 -49.25 -4.93 -8.01
CA PHE A 162 -50.07 -3.70 -8.02
C PHE A 162 -49.36 -2.52 -7.36
N ALA A 163 -49.47 -1.34 -7.99
CA ALA A 163 -48.88 -0.10 -7.52
C ALA A 163 -49.32 0.24 -6.08
N GLY A 164 -48.46 0.90 -5.30
CA GLY A 164 -48.73 1.21 -3.90
C GLY A 164 -48.74 -0.02 -2.98
N LEU A 165 -48.15 -1.13 -3.42
CA LEU A 165 -48.15 -2.41 -2.70
C LEU A 165 -49.56 -2.93 -2.40
N LEU A 166 -50.54 -2.65 -3.26
CA LEU A 166 -51.90 -3.11 -3.04
C LEU A 166 -52.05 -4.62 -3.30
N ARG A 167 -53.04 -5.24 -2.66
CA ARG A 167 -53.35 -6.66 -2.89
C ARG A 167 -54.09 -6.94 -4.19
N GLN A 168 -54.74 -5.93 -4.75
CA GLN A 168 -55.50 -5.95 -6.00
C GLN A 168 -55.42 -4.56 -6.66
N GLU A 169 -55.91 -4.44 -7.88
CA GLU A 169 -56.14 -3.14 -8.54
C GLU A 169 -57.06 -2.26 -7.66
N SER A 170 -56.84 -0.94 -7.64
CA SER A 170 -57.41 0.01 -6.66
C SER A 170 -58.93 -0.03 -6.60
N ASP A 171 -59.60 0.09 -7.75
CA ASP A 171 -61.07 0.11 -7.81
C ASP A 171 -61.65 -1.28 -7.51
N ALA A 172 -61.00 -2.35 -7.99
CA ALA A 172 -61.37 -3.73 -7.65
C ALA A 172 -61.24 -4.02 -6.15
N LEU A 173 -60.18 -3.51 -5.51
CA LEU A 173 -59.94 -3.65 -4.08
C LEU A 173 -61.01 -2.92 -3.27
N CYS A 174 -61.32 -1.68 -3.64
CA CYS A 174 -62.39 -0.92 -3.01
C CYS A 174 -63.74 -1.61 -3.18
N ALA A 175 -64.07 -2.05 -4.40
CA ALA A 175 -65.31 -2.75 -4.72
C ALA A 175 -65.47 -4.10 -3.98
N SER A 176 -64.36 -4.75 -3.59
CA SER A 176 -64.41 -5.98 -2.80
C SER A 176 -65.03 -5.79 -1.41
N CYS A 177 -65.03 -4.56 -0.90
CA CYS A 177 -65.66 -4.16 0.36
C CYS A 177 -66.87 -3.21 0.14
N HIS A 178 -66.93 -2.54 -1.01
CA HIS A 178 -67.94 -1.55 -1.39
C HIS A 178 -68.77 -2.04 -2.60
N ASP A 179 -69.45 -3.17 -2.42
CA ASP A 179 -70.12 -3.94 -3.49
C ASP A 179 -71.52 -3.43 -3.90
N ASP A 180 -72.12 -2.50 -3.14
CA ASP A 180 -73.47 -1.98 -3.39
C ASP A 180 -73.47 -0.70 -4.23
N ALA A 181 -73.40 -0.87 -5.56
CA ALA A 181 -73.41 0.23 -6.54
C ALA A 181 -74.60 1.21 -6.38
N ARG A 182 -75.75 0.75 -5.86
CA ARG A 182 -76.94 1.61 -5.64
C ARG A 182 -76.77 2.53 -4.42
N LYS A 183 -76.11 2.05 -3.36
CA LYS A 183 -75.75 2.89 -2.21
C LYS A 183 -74.66 3.88 -2.55
N LEU A 184 -73.69 3.50 -3.38
CA LEU A 184 -72.66 4.44 -3.84
C LEU A 184 -73.26 5.53 -4.74
N ALA A 185 -74.09 5.18 -5.72
CA ALA A 185 -74.73 6.17 -6.61
C ALA A 185 -75.56 7.22 -5.83
N GLY A 186 -76.32 6.80 -4.81
CA GLY A 186 -77.09 7.72 -3.97
C GLY A 186 -76.25 8.65 -3.08
N LYS A 187 -74.94 8.41 -2.97
CA LYS A 187 -73.99 9.25 -2.21
C LYS A 187 -73.11 10.11 -3.11
N HIS A 188 -73.15 9.88 -4.43
CA HIS A 188 -72.42 10.60 -5.47
C HIS A 188 -73.40 11.11 -6.54
N PRO A 189 -74.25 12.09 -6.20
CA PRO A 189 -75.30 12.58 -7.11
C PRO A 189 -74.67 13.16 -8.39
N GLY A 190 -75.14 12.71 -9.56
CA GLY A 190 -74.60 13.12 -10.86
C GLY A 190 -73.50 12.21 -11.41
N MET A 191 -73.07 11.18 -10.67
CA MET A 191 -72.06 10.19 -11.08
C MET A 191 -72.63 8.78 -11.28
N GLU A 192 -73.93 8.65 -11.60
CA GLU A 192 -74.62 7.35 -11.68
C GLU A 192 -74.00 6.42 -12.75
N GLY A 193 -73.43 5.29 -12.29
CA GLY A 193 -72.83 4.26 -13.15
C GLY A 193 -71.41 4.57 -13.63
N ARG A 194 -70.73 5.56 -13.02
CA ARG A 194 -69.46 6.14 -13.50
C ARG A 194 -68.40 6.31 -12.41
N LEU A 195 -68.52 5.51 -11.34
CA LEU A 195 -67.60 5.52 -10.21
C LEU A 195 -66.37 4.69 -10.54
N SER A 196 -65.35 5.34 -11.06
CA SER A 196 -64.00 4.82 -11.28
C SER A 196 -63.00 5.84 -10.76
N ASP A 197 -61.81 5.37 -10.39
CA ASP A 197 -60.75 6.17 -9.79
C ASP A 197 -61.19 6.84 -8.48
N CYS A 198 -61.64 6.02 -7.53
CA CYS A 198 -62.18 6.48 -6.24
C CYS A 198 -61.20 7.39 -5.46
N VAL A 199 -59.89 7.20 -5.69
CA VAL A 199 -58.81 7.92 -5.00
C VAL A 199 -58.49 9.27 -5.62
N SER A 200 -59.11 9.64 -6.74
CA SER A 200 -58.98 11.00 -7.31
C SER A 200 -59.64 12.08 -6.44
N CYS A 201 -60.61 11.71 -5.61
CA CYS A 201 -61.31 12.64 -4.71
C CYS A 201 -61.21 12.24 -3.23
N HIS A 202 -60.97 10.96 -2.93
CA HIS A 202 -60.95 10.43 -1.57
C HIS A 202 -59.55 10.05 -1.10
N ASP A 203 -59.22 10.37 0.16
CA ASP A 203 -58.10 9.74 0.85
C ASP A 203 -58.55 8.37 1.40
N PRO A 204 -58.04 7.24 0.88
CA PRO A 204 -58.48 5.91 1.29
C PRO A 204 -58.01 5.51 2.70
N HIS A 205 -57.17 6.34 3.35
CA HIS A 205 -56.64 6.08 4.69
C HIS A 205 -57.38 6.90 5.74
N SER A 206 -57.27 8.23 5.68
CA SER A 206 -57.92 9.14 6.62
C SER A 206 -57.99 10.59 6.09
N SER A 207 -59.02 11.34 6.49
CA SER A 207 -59.17 12.76 6.18
C SER A 207 -59.78 13.53 7.35
N ASP A 208 -59.55 14.84 7.37
CA ASP A 208 -60.28 15.75 8.26
C ASP A 208 -61.65 16.14 7.71
N GLU A 209 -61.87 15.97 6.40
CA GLU A 209 -63.13 16.25 5.73
C GLU A 209 -64.11 15.07 5.79
N ASP A 210 -65.40 15.40 5.71
CA ASP A 210 -66.47 14.41 5.69
C ASP A 210 -66.34 13.47 4.48
N LYS A 211 -66.72 12.21 4.67
CA LYS A 211 -66.68 11.16 3.64
C LYS A 211 -65.28 10.93 3.04
N LEU A 212 -64.21 11.28 3.76
CA LEU A 212 -62.82 11.07 3.33
C LEU A 212 -62.40 11.88 2.10
N LEU A 213 -63.03 13.01 1.79
CA LEU A 213 -62.57 13.88 0.69
C LEU A 213 -61.21 14.52 1.00
N TYR A 214 -60.46 14.91 -0.03
CA TYR A 214 -59.25 15.72 0.18
C TYR A 214 -59.58 17.11 0.76
N ALA A 215 -58.66 17.68 1.54
CA ALA A 215 -58.84 18.98 2.20
C ALA A 215 -58.72 20.17 1.23
N VAL A 216 -57.85 20.07 0.21
CA VAL A 216 -57.73 21.10 -0.82
C VAL A 216 -58.67 20.71 -1.96
N GLN A 217 -59.75 21.49 -2.13
CA GLN A 217 -60.76 21.26 -3.16
C GLN A 217 -60.92 22.51 -4.00
N HIS A 218 -61.17 22.31 -5.28
CA HIS A 218 -61.51 23.41 -6.16
C HIS A 218 -62.93 23.90 -5.82
N ALA A 219 -63.14 25.21 -5.76
CA ALA A 219 -64.38 25.79 -5.23
C ALA A 219 -65.66 25.24 -5.89
N PRO A 220 -65.78 25.13 -7.23
CA PRO A 220 -66.88 24.43 -7.90
C PRO A 220 -67.18 23.00 -7.40
N VAL A 221 -66.16 22.22 -7.03
CA VAL A 221 -66.33 20.87 -6.51
C VAL A 221 -66.81 20.87 -5.06
N ALA A 222 -66.27 21.76 -4.24
CA ALA A 222 -66.73 21.96 -2.86
C ALA A 222 -68.20 22.42 -2.80
N ASP A 223 -68.61 23.25 -3.77
CA ASP A 223 -69.97 23.77 -3.90
C ASP A 223 -70.93 22.78 -4.61
N GLY A 224 -70.41 21.70 -5.20
CA GLY A 224 -71.19 20.72 -5.96
C GLY A 224 -71.66 21.18 -7.35
N ASP A 225 -71.08 22.26 -7.89
CA ASP A 225 -71.34 22.77 -9.23
C ASP A 225 -70.40 22.15 -10.27
N CYS A 226 -70.74 20.94 -10.70
CA CYS A 226 -69.98 20.24 -11.73
C CYS A 226 -70.24 20.81 -13.14
N THR A 227 -71.35 21.52 -13.34
CA THR A 227 -71.81 21.99 -14.65
C THR A 227 -71.16 23.28 -15.15
N SER A 228 -70.43 23.96 -14.28
CA SER A 228 -69.61 25.12 -14.62
C SER A 228 -68.45 24.79 -15.57
N CYS A 229 -67.93 23.56 -15.49
CA CYS A 229 -66.79 23.10 -16.31
C CYS A 229 -67.11 21.87 -17.18
N HIS A 230 -68.15 21.10 -16.83
CA HIS A 230 -68.52 19.87 -17.54
C HIS A 230 -69.93 19.94 -18.11
N GLU A 231 -70.15 19.21 -19.20
CA GLU A 231 -71.46 19.00 -19.81
C GLU A 231 -71.73 17.51 -20.04
N THR A 232 -73.00 17.16 -20.26
CA THR A 232 -73.39 15.80 -20.64
C THR A 232 -73.50 15.72 -22.16
N ALA A 233 -72.61 14.94 -22.78
CA ALA A 233 -72.63 14.68 -24.21
C ALA A 233 -73.87 13.84 -24.62
N ALA A 234 -74.15 13.81 -25.93
CA ALA A 234 -75.35 13.17 -26.48
C ALA A 234 -75.42 11.64 -26.25
N ASP A 235 -74.28 10.97 -26.05
CA ASP A 235 -74.18 9.55 -25.68
C ASP A 235 -74.32 9.30 -24.17
N GLY A 236 -74.55 10.38 -23.41
CA GLY A 236 -74.64 10.38 -21.98
C GLY A 236 -73.30 10.55 -21.27
N SER A 237 -72.15 10.55 -21.94
CA SER A 237 -70.84 10.74 -21.29
C SER A 237 -70.72 12.14 -20.66
N PHE A 238 -69.96 12.26 -19.57
CA PHE A 238 -69.69 13.54 -18.91
C PHE A 238 -68.32 14.02 -19.39
N VAL A 239 -68.28 15.19 -20.02
CA VAL A 239 -67.10 15.73 -20.73
C VAL A 239 -66.90 17.19 -20.39
N LEU A 240 -65.69 17.73 -20.61
CA LEU A 240 -65.42 19.15 -20.46
C LEU A 240 -66.25 19.97 -21.44
N ALA A 241 -66.79 21.10 -20.99
CA ALA A 241 -67.63 22.01 -21.79
C ALA A 241 -66.84 22.84 -22.83
N GLY A 242 -65.53 22.65 -22.93
CA GLY A 242 -64.60 23.41 -23.78
C GLY A 242 -63.16 22.94 -23.61
N ASP A 243 -62.22 23.65 -24.22
CA ASP A 243 -60.78 23.42 -24.00
C ASP A 243 -60.42 23.72 -22.54
N ALA A 244 -59.60 22.87 -21.93
CA ALA A 244 -59.27 22.99 -20.51
C ALA A 244 -58.55 24.32 -20.20
N SER A 245 -57.60 24.74 -21.03
CA SER A 245 -56.83 25.96 -20.81
C SER A 245 -57.69 27.22 -20.93
N GLU A 246 -58.61 27.25 -21.91
CA GLU A 246 -59.56 28.34 -22.11
C GLU A 246 -60.56 28.45 -20.95
N LEU A 247 -61.06 27.32 -20.46
CA LEU A 247 -61.94 27.27 -19.29
C LEU A 247 -61.23 27.75 -18.01
N CYS A 248 -59.96 27.40 -17.83
CA CYS A 248 -59.16 27.83 -16.69
C CYS A 248 -58.92 29.35 -16.71
N VAL A 249 -58.41 29.90 -17.82
CA VAL A 249 -58.07 31.34 -17.90
C VAL A 249 -59.30 32.25 -17.97
N ALA A 250 -60.49 31.72 -18.30
CA ALA A 250 -61.74 32.48 -18.20
C ALA A 250 -62.09 32.92 -16.77
N CYS A 251 -61.49 32.29 -15.76
CA CYS A 251 -61.60 32.67 -14.35
C CYS A 251 -60.26 33.04 -13.70
N HIS A 252 -59.13 32.57 -14.26
CA HIS A 252 -57.77 32.86 -13.78
C HIS A 252 -57.04 33.86 -14.72
N ASP A 253 -57.51 35.11 -14.74
CA ASP A 253 -56.87 36.19 -15.51
C ASP A 253 -55.48 36.51 -14.92
N ASP A 254 -54.40 36.36 -15.72
CA ASP A 254 -52.99 36.68 -15.39
C ASP A 254 -52.15 35.60 -14.67
N VAL A 255 -52.21 34.35 -15.15
CA VAL A 255 -51.42 33.22 -14.61
C VAL A 255 -49.89 33.50 -14.63
N SER A 256 -49.38 34.22 -15.63
CA SER A 256 -47.94 34.52 -15.78
C SER A 256 -47.52 35.93 -15.33
N GLY A 257 -48.42 36.74 -14.78
CA GLY A 257 -48.07 38.05 -14.20
C GLY A 257 -47.45 39.08 -15.17
N GLY A 258 -47.65 38.95 -16.48
CA GLY A 258 -46.97 39.79 -17.48
C GLY A 258 -45.45 39.57 -17.61
N ALA A 259 -44.92 38.42 -17.18
CA ALA A 259 -43.50 38.10 -17.17
C ALA A 259 -42.80 38.16 -18.55
N LYS A 260 -41.52 38.58 -18.56
CA LYS A 260 -40.67 38.57 -19.77
C LYS A 260 -40.29 37.17 -20.23
N VAL A 261 -40.22 36.21 -19.31
CA VAL A 261 -39.94 34.80 -19.57
C VAL A 261 -41.11 34.01 -19.00
N ALA A 262 -41.96 33.47 -19.87
CA ALA A 262 -43.04 32.57 -19.46
C ALA A 262 -42.51 31.13 -19.33
N HIS A 263 -43.04 30.38 -18.37
CA HIS A 263 -42.74 28.94 -18.26
C HIS A 263 -43.47 28.18 -19.37
N ALA A 264 -42.79 27.27 -20.06
CA ALA A 264 -43.31 26.65 -21.29
C ALA A 264 -44.67 25.93 -21.11
N PRO A 265 -44.89 25.06 -20.09
CA PRO A 265 -46.19 24.43 -19.87
C PRO A 265 -47.33 25.43 -19.65
N VAL A 266 -47.03 26.60 -19.06
CA VAL A 266 -48.02 27.66 -18.86
C VAL A 266 -48.29 28.41 -20.17
N ALA A 267 -47.25 28.67 -20.96
CA ALA A 267 -47.39 29.29 -22.28
C ALA A 267 -48.15 28.40 -23.27
N ASP A 268 -48.02 27.07 -23.14
CA ASP A 268 -48.65 26.07 -23.99
C ASP A 268 -50.06 25.64 -23.50
N GLY A 269 -50.51 26.12 -22.34
CA GLY A 269 -51.85 25.84 -21.80
C GLY A 269 -51.99 24.49 -21.10
N GLU A 270 -50.90 23.84 -20.71
CA GLU A 270 -50.84 22.50 -20.11
C GLU A 270 -51.10 22.54 -18.59
N CYS A 271 -52.16 23.23 -18.15
CA CYS A 271 -52.42 23.48 -16.73
C CYS A 271 -52.63 22.19 -15.91
N LEU A 272 -53.19 21.15 -16.55
CA LEU A 272 -53.57 19.89 -15.91
C LEU A 272 -52.40 18.93 -15.67
N GLU A 273 -51.24 19.18 -16.27
CA GLU A 273 -50.01 18.42 -15.98
C GLU A 273 -49.50 18.72 -14.56
N CYS A 274 -49.80 19.91 -14.05
CA CYS A 274 -49.37 20.36 -12.74
C CYS A 274 -50.53 20.43 -11.73
N HIS A 275 -51.76 20.75 -12.16
CA HIS A 275 -52.91 20.95 -11.27
C HIS A 275 -53.99 19.88 -11.40
N ALA A 276 -54.50 19.41 -10.26
CA ALA A 276 -55.68 18.56 -10.11
C ALA A 276 -56.90 19.45 -9.83
N PRO A 277 -57.70 19.82 -10.84
CA PRO A 277 -58.74 20.86 -10.73
C PRO A 277 -59.98 20.44 -9.92
N HIS A 278 -60.01 19.24 -9.34
CA HIS A 278 -61.13 18.77 -8.52
C HIS A 278 -60.81 18.77 -7.04
N GLY A 279 -59.71 18.10 -6.67
CA GLY A 279 -59.25 17.96 -5.30
C GLY A 279 -57.82 17.45 -5.29
N SER A 280 -57.04 17.89 -4.31
CA SER A 280 -55.68 17.41 -4.08
C SER A 280 -55.35 17.36 -2.59
N PRO A 281 -54.49 16.42 -2.15
CA PRO A 281 -53.86 16.53 -0.84
C PRO A 281 -52.82 17.66 -0.76
N GLU A 282 -52.42 18.27 -1.88
CA GLU A 282 -51.33 19.22 -2.00
C GLU A 282 -51.81 20.67 -2.15
N ALA A 283 -51.08 21.62 -1.55
CA ALA A 283 -51.37 23.05 -1.66
C ALA A 283 -51.31 23.52 -3.12
N GLY A 284 -52.12 24.53 -3.47
CA GLY A 284 -52.20 25.01 -4.86
C GLY A 284 -52.85 24.00 -5.82
N MET A 285 -53.54 22.98 -5.31
CA MET A 285 -54.21 21.94 -6.11
C MET A 285 -53.24 21.18 -7.02
N LEU A 286 -52.03 20.90 -6.58
CA LEU A 286 -51.06 20.20 -7.42
C LEU A 286 -51.42 18.71 -7.61
N VAL A 287 -51.15 18.11 -8.77
CA VAL A 287 -51.40 16.67 -9.03
C VAL A 287 -50.51 15.74 -8.19
N ALA A 288 -49.44 16.29 -7.63
CA ALA A 288 -48.47 15.62 -6.78
C ALA A 288 -47.74 16.67 -5.92
N PRO A 289 -46.93 16.28 -4.91
CA PRO A 289 -46.11 17.24 -4.18
C PRO A 289 -45.24 18.09 -5.12
N GLU A 290 -45.00 19.36 -4.78
CA GLU A 290 -44.33 20.37 -5.65
C GLU A 290 -43.09 19.82 -6.35
N LYS A 291 -42.16 19.25 -5.58
CA LYS A 291 -40.96 18.58 -6.11
C LYS A 291 -41.26 17.55 -7.20
N LYS A 292 -42.29 16.72 -7.01
CA LYS A 292 -42.64 15.66 -7.97
C LYS A 292 -43.28 16.23 -9.23
N VAL A 293 -44.02 17.34 -9.13
CA VAL A 293 -44.57 18.05 -10.29
C VAL A 293 -43.44 18.63 -11.13
N CYS A 294 -42.50 19.36 -10.51
CA CYS A 294 -41.36 19.93 -11.23
C CYS A 294 -40.50 18.83 -11.88
N LEU A 295 -40.19 17.77 -11.15
CA LEU A 295 -39.34 16.66 -11.62
C LEU A 295 -40.00 15.71 -12.62
N ALA A 296 -41.30 15.87 -12.89
CA ALA A 296 -41.95 15.15 -13.99
C ALA A 296 -41.37 15.58 -15.35
N CYS A 297 -40.93 16.84 -15.45
CA CYS A 297 -40.36 17.42 -16.67
C CYS A 297 -38.90 17.87 -16.51
N HIS A 298 -38.49 18.30 -15.31
CA HIS A 298 -37.12 18.73 -15.03
C HIS A 298 -36.27 17.56 -14.53
N ASP A 299 -35.04 17.46 -15.06
CA ASP A 299 -34.11 16.42 -14.65
C ASP A 299 -33.83 16.50 -13.14
N ALA A 300 -33.89 15.37 -12.46
CA ALA A 300 -33.59 15.26 -11.04
C ALA A 300 -32.08 15.25 -10.75
N VAL A 301 -31.23 15.07 -11.78
CA VAL A 301 -29.77 15.01 -11.67
C VAL A 301 -29.15 16.19 -10.89
N PRO A 302 -29.59 17.46 -11.05
CA PRO A 302 -29.07 18.60 -10.26
C PRO A 302 -29.38 18.55 -8.75
N PHE A 303 -30.18 17.58 -8.29
CA PHE A 303 -30.60 17.41 -6.89
C PHE A 303 -30.09 16.09 -6.27
N SER A 304 -29.20 15.39 -6.96
CA SER A 304 -28.82 14.01 -6.63
C SER A 304 -27.57 13.90 -5.74
N TYR A 305 -26.89 15.02 -5.45
CA TYR A 305 -25.72 15.01 -4.59
C TYR A 305 -26.10 14.95 -3.10
N ALA A 306 -25.14 14.53 -2.26
CA ALA A 306 -25.37 14.28 -0.85
C ALA A 306 -25.78 15.53 -0.05
N VAL A 307 -25.30 16.71 -0.44
CA VAL A 307 -25.62 17.98 0.20
C VAL A 307 -26.61 18.74 -0.67
N VAL A 308 -27.90 18.58 -0.35
CA VAL A 308 -28.98 19.30 -1.01
C VAL A 308 -29.28 20.57 -0.22
N HIS A 309 -29.47 21.69 -0.93
CA HIS A 309 -29.84 22.96 -0.31
C HIS A 309 -31.20 22.82 0.36
N GLY A 310 -31.37 23.35 1.59
CA GLY A 310 -32.57 23.17 2.42
C GLY A 310 -33.90 23.34 1.68
N PRO A 311 -34.17 24.51 1.06
CA PRO A 311 -35.40 24.75 0.30
C PRO A 311 -35.64 23.72 -0.81
N VAL A 312 -34.56 23.23 -1.45
CA VAL A 312 -34.62 22.24 -2.52
C VAL A 312 -34.84 20.82 -2.00
N ALA A 313 -34.27 20.50 -0.83
CA ALA A 313 -34.49 19.24 -0.13
C ALA A 313 -35.96 19.12 0.29
N ASP A 314 -36.51 20.22 0.82
CA ASP A 314 -37.89 20.37 1.26
C ASP A 314 -38.88 20.44 0.07
N GLY A 315 -38.37 20.61 -1.15
CA GLY A 315 -39.17 20.61 -2.38
C GLY A 315 -39.83 21.94 -2.71
N GLU A 316 -39.36 23.02 -2.08
CA GLU A 316 -39.85 24.39 -2.21
C GLU A 316 -39.14 25.12 -3.36
N CYS A 317 -39.32 24.61 -4.58
CA CYS A 317 -38.73 25.16 -5.79
C CYS A 317 -39.19 26.61 -6.05
N ALA A 318 -40.44 26.91 -5.69
CA ALA A 318 -41.06 28.22 -5.89
C ALA A 318 -40.54 29.34 -4.97
N VAL A 319 -39.68 29.02 -3.98
CA VAL A 319 -39.03 30.04 -3.13
C VAL A 319 -37.98 30.82 -3.93
N CYS A 320 -37.26 30.14 -4.83
CA CYS A 320 -36.23 30.76 -5.66
C CYS A 320 -36.67 30.92 -7.12
N HIS A 321 -37.59 30.09 -7.60
CA HIS A 321 -38.10 30.13 -8.96
C HIS A 321 -39.54 30.65 -9.04
N ALA A 322 -39.88 31.29 -10.16
CA ALA A 322 -41.22 31.75 -10.50
C ALA A 322 -41.88 30.75 -11.47
N PRO A 323 -42.63 29.75 -10.98
CA PRO A 323 -43.06 28.57 -11.78
C PRO A 323 -44.04 28.87 -12.92
N HIS A 324 -44.67 30.05 -12.94
CA HIS A 324 -45.54 30.47 -14.05
C HIS A 324 -44.87 31.41 -15.05
N GLY A 325 -43.75 32.03 -14.67
CA GLY A 325 -43.06 33.05 -15.45
C GLY A 325 -42.40 34.13 -14.57
N GLY A 326 -41.25 34.65 -15.01
CA GLY A 326 -40.50 35.70 -14.31
C GLY A 326 -39.68 36.61 -15.24
N ASP A 327 -38.95 37.56 -14.64
CA ASP A 327 -38.16 38.56 -15.35
C ASP A 327 -36.69 38.17 -15.56
N HIS A 328 -36.24 37.10 -14.91
CA HIS A 328 -34.85 36.63 -14.90
C HIS A 328 -34.68 35.30 -15.65
N PRO A 329 -33.48 35.01 -16.19
CA PRO A 329 -33.18 33.71 -16.80
C PRO A 329 -33.41 32.55 -15.83
N ALA A 330 -33.75 31.38 -16.37
CA ALA A 330 -34.11 30.19 -15.57
C ALA A 330 -35.27 30.43 -14.59
N LEU A 331 -36.11 31.44 -14.86
CA LEU A 331 -37.28 31.79 -14.05
C LEU A 331 -36.92 32.11 -12.60
N LEU A 332 -35.75 32.70 -12.33
CA LEU A 332 -35.41 33.12 -10.97
C LEU A 332 -36.32 34.28 -10.50
N ALA A 333 -36.61 34.29 -9.20
CA ALA A 333 -37.42 35.34 -8.57
C ALA A 333 -36.74 36.73 -8.62
N ASP A 334 -35.40 36.79 -8.52
CA ASP A 334 -34.57 38.00 -8.66
C ASP A 334 -33.17 37.65 -9.24
N ALA A 335 -32.22 38.60 -9.27
CA ALA A 335 -30.82 38.39 -9.61
C ALA A 335 -30.14 37.43 -8.62
N VAL A 336 -29.22 36.60 -9.14
CA VAL A 336 -28.59 35.47 -8.42
C VAL A 336 -28.10 35.84 -7.02
N ASN A 337 -27.25 36.86 -6.87
CA ASN A 337 -26.71 37.23 -5.57
C ASN A 337 -27.78 37.84 -4.63
N THR A 338 -28.79 38.53 -5.18
CA THR A 338 -29.89 39.09 -4.39
C THR A 338 -30.70 37.97 -3.75
N VAL A 339 -31.12 36.98 -4.54
CA VAL A 339 -31.88 35.80 -4.04
C VAL A 339 -31.12 35.08 -2.93
N CYS A 340 -29.79 34.94 -3.05
CA CYS A 340 -28.99 34.31 -2.01
C CYS A 340 -28.90 35.17 -0.73
N LEU A 341 -28.63 36.47 -0.87
CA LEU A 341 -28.39 37.37 0.28
C LEU A 341 -29.67 37.80 1.02
N GLU A 342 -30.85 37.56 0.45
CA GLU A 342 -32.12 37.72 1.17
C GLU A 342 -32.25 36.76 2.37
N CYS A 343 -31.57 35.60 2.30
CA CYS A 343 -31.53 34.61 3.37
C CYS A 343 -30.14 34.44 4.00
N HIS A 344 -29.06 34.74 3.26
CA HIS A 344 -27.66 34.64 3.73
C HIS A 344 -27.03 36.02 3.94
N ASP A 345 -27.56 36.80 4.88
CA ASP A 345 -27.06 38.14 5.20
C ASP A 345 -25.69 38.11 5.93
N ASP A 346 -25.33 36.98 6.52
CA ASP A 346 -24.10 36.72 7.27
C ASP A 346 -22.84 36.68 6.40
N VAL A 347 -22.98 36.40 5.10
CA VAL A 347 -21.86 36.36 4.14
C VAL A 347 -21.66 37.68 3.39
N ALA A 348 -22.55 38.65 3.57
CA ALA A 348 -22.41 39.95 2.94
C ALA A 348 -21.17 40.68 3.50
N PRO A 349 -20.33 41.32 2.65
CA PRO A 349 -19.20 42.10 3.14
C PRO A 349 -19.71 43.20 4.07
N ALA A 350 -19.36 43.12 5.36
CA ALA A 350 -19.82 44.12 6.32
C ALA A 350 -19.29 45.49 5.92
N ALA A 351 -20.14 46.51 5.96
CA ALA A 351 -19.81 47.86 5.50
C ALA A 351 -18.66 48.52 6.31
N ASP A 352 -18.32 47.96 7.48
CA ASP A 352 -17.32 48.40 8.43
C ASP A 352 -16.18 47.40 8.68
N HIS A 353 -16.09 46.28 7.94
CA HIS A 353 -14.97 45.34 8.05
C HIS A 353 -13.66 45.97 7.56
N ALA A 354 -12.66 46.05 8.44
CA ALA A 354 -11.36 46.66 8.12
C ALA A 354 -10.34 45.66 7.53
N GLY A 355 -10.62 44.36 7.61
CA GLY A 355 -9.74 43.29 7.12
C GLY A 355 -9.88 42.99 5.62
N PRO A 356 -9.01 42.13 5.07
CA PRO A 356 -9.12 41.68 3.68
C PRO A 356 -10.43 40.94 3.41
N VAL A 357 -11.09 41.31 2.30
CA VAL A 357 -12.23 40.59 1.72
C VAL A 357 -11.77 39.91 0.43
N HIS A 358 -12.19 38.68 0.22
CA HIS A 358 -11.83 37.90 -0.95
C HIS A 358 -12.47 38.52 -2.21
N ALA A 359 -11.64 38.96 -3.16
CA ALA A 359 -12.09 39.75 -4.31
C ALA A 359 -13.22 39.12 -5.15
N PRO A 360 -13.32 37.79 -5.35
CA PRO A 360 -14.43 37.15 -6.06
C PRO A 360 -15.80 37.41 -5.42
N LEU A 361 -15.89 37.53 -4.09
CA LEU A 361 -17.15 37.77 -3.36
C LEU A 361 -17.83 39.08 -3.79
N VAL A 362 -17.04 40.09 -4.19
CA VAL A 362 -17.53 41.41 -4.60
C VAL A 362 -17.72 41.52 -6.11
N LYS A 363 -17.02 40.67 -6.89
CA LYS A 363 -16.87 40.85 -8.34
C LYS A 363 -17.55 39.75 -9.17
N ARG A 364 -18.05 38.67 -8.57
CA ARG A 364 -18.61 37.51 -9.25
C ARG A 364 -19.87 37.02 -8.56
N ASP A 365 -20.66 36.23 -9.29
CA ASP A 365 -21.85 35.58 -8.75
C ASP A 365 -21.47 34.47 -7.76
N CYS A 366 -22.27 34.28 -6.71
CA CYS A 366 -22.08 33.22 -5.71
C CYS A 366 -21.99 31.83 -6.36
N THR A 367 -22.67 31.66 -7.49
CA THR A 367 -22.72 30.41 -8.25
C THR A 367 -21.42 30.07 -8.97
N VAL A 368 -20.38 30.92 -8.92
CA VAL A 368 -19.05 30.55 -9.41
C VAL A 368 -18.43 29.47 -8.53
N CYS A 369 -18.67 29.53 -7.23
CA CYS A 369 -18.15 28.56 -6.26
C CYS A 369 -19.23 27.62 -5.73
N HIS A 370 -20.47 28.11 -5.59
CA HIS A 370 -21.57 27.34 -5.00
C HIS A 370 -22.54 26.78 -6.05
N ASP A 371 -23.15 25.62 -5.78
CA ASP A 371 -24.31 25.12 -6.49
C ASP A 371 -25.57 25.33 -5.63
N PRO A 372 -26.49 26.23 -6.02
CA PRO A 372 -27.64 26.58 -5.19
C PRO A 372 -28.67 25.46 -5.04
N HIS A 373 -28.55 24.34 -5.78
CA HIS A 373 -29.48 23.22 -5.72
C HIS A 373 -28.94 22.09 -4.85
N SER A 374 -27.83 21.49 -5.27
CA SER A 374 -27.14 20.46 -4.51
C SER A 374 -25.69 20.39 -4.96
N SER A 375 -24.83 19.97 -4.04
CA SER A 375 -23.43 19.71 -4.37
C SER A 375 -22.90 18.50 -3.60
N PRO A 376 -21.81 17.89 -4.06
CA PRO A 376 -21.16 16.80 -3.35
C PRO A 376 -20.54 17.25 -2.01
N GLU A 377 -20.34 18.54 -1.81
CA GLU A 377 -19.57 19.11 -0.71
C GLU A 377 -20.42 19.95 0.26
N ALA A 378 -19.95 20.02 1.50
CA ALA A 378 -20.56 20.88 2.51
C ALA A 378 -20.60 22.34 2.05
N LYS A 379 -21.60 23.10 2.54
CA LYS A 379 -21.82 24.50 2.15
C LYS A 379 -22.04 24.68 0.64
N LEU A 380 -22.51 23.63 -0.05
CA LEU A 380 -22.89 23.66 -1.47
C LEU A 380 -21.76 24.03 -2.42
N LEU A 381 -20.51 23.69 -2.10
CA LEU A 381 -19.37 23.97 -2.97
C LEU A 381 -19.39 23.05 -4.20
N LYS A 382 -19.22 23.58 -5.42
CA LYS A 382 -19.33 22.78 -6.66
C LYS A 382 -18.36 21.59 -6.73
N THR A 383 -17.23 21.70 -6.05
CA THR A 383 -16.25 20.65 -5.81
C THR A 383 -15.56 20.96 -4.48
N ASP A 384 -14.70 20.07 -4.00
CA ASP A 384 -13.88 20.28 -2.82
C ASP A 384 -13.14 21.64 -2.85
N ALA A 385 -12.83 22.17 -1.67
CA ALA A 385 -12.19 23.48 -1.53
C ALA A 385 -10.87 23.57 -2.32
N GLY A 386 -10.08 22.48 -2.37
CA GLY A 386 -8.87 22.39 -3.17
C GLY A 386 -9.13 22.57 -4.66
N GLY A 387 -10.04 21.78 -5.23
CA GLY A 387 -10.44 21.87 -6.63
C GLY A 387 -10.95 23.26 -7.02
N LEU A 388 -11.77 23.89 -6.17
CA LEU A 388 -12.29 25.24 -6.37
C LEU A 388 -11.18 26.29 -6.33
N CYS A 389 -10.40 26.30 -5.24
CA CYS A 389 -9.37 27.30 -5.01
C CYS A 389 -8.27 27.19 -6.08
N LEU A 390 -7.76 25.99 -6.34
CA LEU A 390 -6.67 25.76 -7.30
C LEU A 390 -7.09 25.98 -8.76
N GLY A 391 -8.39 25.98 -9.06
CA GLY A 391 -8.93 26.40 -10.34
C GLY A 391 -8.65 27.88 -10.67
N CYS A 392 -8.44 28.72 -9.66
CA CYS A 392 -8.05 30.13 -9.82
C CYS A 392 -6.64 30.44 -9.29
N HIS A 393 -6.20 29.78 -8.22
CA HIS A 393 -4.89 29.97 -7.57
C HIS A 393 -3.81 29.09 -8.21
N ALA A 394 -3.54 29.31 -9.49
CA ALA A 394 -2.63 28.48 -10.28
C ALA A 394 -1.17 28.46 -9.76
N SER A 395 -0.70 29.52 -9.11
CA SER A 395 0.64 29.57 -8.50
C SER A 395 0.77 28.59 -7.34
N VAL A 396 -0.23 28.56 -6.45
CA VAL A 396 -0.29 27.64 -5.31
C VAL A 396 -0.40 26.20 -5.80
N ARG A 397 -1.11 25.95 -6.91
CA ARG A 397 -1.18 24.62 -7.53
C ARG A 397 0.19 24.11 -7.99
N LEU A 398 1.07 25.00 -8.44
CA LEU A 398 2.43 24.65 -8.83
C LEU A 398 3.32 24.41 -7.59
N GLU A 399 3.13 25.19 -6.52
CA GLU A 399 3.85 25.01 -5.25
C GLU A 399 3.49 23.67 -4.58
N ILE A 400 2.22 23.27 -4.56
CA ILE A 400 1.79 21.99 -3.93
C ILE A 400 2.33 20.76 -4.69
N ALA A 401 2.71 20.92 -5.97
CA ALA A 401 3.31 19.84 -6.76
C ALA A 401 4.80 19.60 -6.43
N SER A 402 5.39 20.39 -5.52
CA SER A 402 6.75 20.22 -5.03
C SER A 402 6.92 18.92 -4.23
N THR A 403 8.18 18.53 -4.03
CA THR A 403 8.56 17.24 -3.42
C THR A 403 7.95 16.97 -2.04
N SER A 404 7.75 18.00 -1.21
CA SER A 404 7.15 17.90 0.11
C SER A 404 6.03 18.94 0.27
N SER A 405 4.81 18.50 0.52
CA SER A 405 3.65 19.36 0.72
C SER A 405 3.00 19.10 2.08
N HIS A 406 2.55 20.16 2.75
CA HIS A 406 1.85 20.05 4.03
C HIS A 406 0.56 19.26 3.78
N GLU A 407 0.35 18.16 4.52
CA GLU A 407 -0.69 17.17 4.20
C GLU A 407 -2.10 17.80 4.08
N VAL A 408 -2.44 18.71 5.00
CA VAL A 408 -3.69 19.49 4.98
C VAL A 408 -3.84 20.28 3.67
N VAL A 409 -2.75 20.85 3.16
CA VAL A 409 -2.74 21.63 1.92
C VAL A 409 -2.77 20.72 0.69
N ALA A 410 -2.03 19.60 0.71
CA ALA A 410 -2.01 18.60 -0.35
C ALA A 410 -3.38 17.96 -0.59
N LYS A 411 -4.15 17.76 0.49
CA LYS A 411 -5.54 17.28 0.46
C LYS A 411 -6.54 18.35 0.02
N GLY A 412 -6.10 19.58 -0.21
CA GLY A 412 -7.00 20.68 -0.59
C GLY A 412 -7.86 21.20 0.56
N GLU A 413 -7.49 20.93 1.82
CA GLU A 413 -8.21 21.39 3.02
C GLU A 413 -7.86 22.84 3.36
N CYS A 414 -7.88 23.73 2.36
CA CYS A 414 -7.45 25.12 2.47
C CYS A 414 -8.20 25.89 3.57
N LEU A 415 -9.45 25.50 3.85
CA LEU A 415 -10.34 26.14 4.83
C LEU A 415 -9.92 25.92 6.28
N ALA A 416 -9.05 24.93 6.55
CA ALA A 416 -8.48 24.75 7.89
C ALA A 416 -7.64 25.97 8.31
N CYS A 417 -7.00 26.62 7.34
CA CYS A 417 -6.11 27.75 7.55
C CYS A 417 -6.68 29.08 7.03
N HIS A 418 -7.52 29.05 6.00
CA HIS A 418 -8.04 30.25 5.33
C HIS A 418 -9.55 30.46 5.49
N ALA A 419 -9.96 31.72 5.67
CA ALA A 419 -11.34 32.18 5.61
C ALA A 419 -11.64 32.80 4.23
N PRO A 420 -12.28 32.06 3.30
CA PRO A 420 -12.34 32.40 1.87
C PRO A 420 -13.27 33.57 1.51
N HIS A 421 -13.97 34.16 2.47
CA HIS A 421 -14.82 35.33 2.24
C HIS A 421 -14.17 36.59 2.81
N GLN A 422 -13.79 36.56 4.08
CA GLN A 422 -13.12 37.65 4.76
C GLN A 422 -12.40 37.13 6.01
N ALA A 423 -11.29 37.76 6.37
CA ALA A 423 -10.57 37.50 7.61
C ALA A 423 -9.96 38.79 8.16
N ASP A 424 -9.45 38.74 9.40
CA ASP A 424 -8.69 39.84 10.00
C ASP A 424 -7.20 39.80 9.61
N GLN A 425 -6.67 38.59 9.34
CA GLN A 425 -5.26 38.38 9.05
C GLN A 425 -4.95 38.52 7.55
N ALA A 426 -3.73 38.95 7.24
CA ALA A 426 -3.24 38.98 5.87
C ALA A 426 -3.28 37.57 5.24
N GLY A 427 -3.54 37.50 3.93
CA GLY A 427 -3.70 36.20 3.25
C GLY A 427 -4.98 35.45 3.63
N LEU A 428 -5.94 36.13 4.27
CA LEU A 428 -7.21 35.55 4.71
C LEU A 428 -7.03 34.41 5.71
N LEU A 429 -6.03 34.46 6.59
CA LEU A 429 -5.81 33.40 7.59
C LEU A 429 -6.86 33.45 8.71
N ASN A 430 -7.26 32.28 9.19
CA ASN A 430 -8.20 32.11 10.30
C ASN A 430 -7.62 32.68 11.62
N GLU A 431 -6.30 32.53 11.82
CA GLU A 431 -5.56 32.98 13.01
C GLU A 431 -4.13 33.42 12.65
N ALA A 432 -3.37 33.97 13.61
CA ALA A 432 -1.95 34.29 13.42
C ALA A 432 -1.13 33.01 13.18
N PRO A 433 -0.04 33.04 12.36
CA PRO A 433 0.70 31.85 11.95
C PRO A 433 1.16 30.96 13.11
N GLU A 434 1.68 31.54 14.19
CA GLU A 434 2.17 30.81 15.36
C GLU A 434 1.05 30.05 16.08
N THR A 435 -0.10 30.68 16.28
CA THR A 435 -1.27 30.08 16.92
C THR A 435 -1.90 29.03 16.03
N LEU A 436 -1.95 29.29 14.72
CA LEU A 436 -2.50 28.37 13.72
C LEU A 436 -1.66 27.08 13.65
N CYS A 437 -0.33 27.20 13.56
CA CYS A 437 0.57 26.06 13.53
C CYS A 437 0.50 25.26 14.84
N LEU A 438 0.60 25.92 15.99
CA LEU A 438 0.59 25.25 17.30
C LEU A 438 -0.80 24.72 17.71
N GLY A 439 -1.88 25.25 17.12
CA GLY A 439 -3.23 24.71 17.28
C GLY A 439 -3.33 23.25 16.83
N CYS A 440 -2.60 22.87 15.79
CA CYS A 440 -2.48 21.49 15.34
C CYS A 440 -1.22 20.78 15.86
N HIS A 441 -0.10 21.50 16.00
CA HIS A 441 1.21 20.97 16.40
C HIS A 441 1.57 21.27 17.86
N ALA A 442 0.60 21.18 18.77
CA ALA A 442 0.77 21.54 20.18
C ALA A 442 1.93 20.79 20.88
N SER A 443 2.24 19.56 20.45
CA SER A 443 3.35 18.76 21.00
C SER A 443 4.74 19.29 20.66
N LEU A 444 4.87 20.18 19.67
CA LEU A 444 6.17 20.76 19.31
C LEU A 444 6.63 21.81 20.33
N ALA A 445 5.69 22.54 20.94
CA ALA A 445 5.98 23.58 21.93
C ALA A 445 6.08 23.06 23.38
N SER A 446 5.89 21.76 23.61
CA SER A 446 6.00 21.17 24.96
C SER A 446 7.42 20.72 25.27
N THR A 447 7.94 21.10 26.45
CA THR A 447 9.18 20.54 27.00
C THR A 447 8.85 19.36 27.92
N PRO A 448 9.29 18.13 27.61
CA PRO A 448 9.16 16.99 28.53
C PRO A 448 9.98 17.18 29.81
N ASP A 449 9.61 16.53 30.92
CA ASP A 449 10.35 16.61 32.20
C ASP A 449 11.81 16.16 32.03
N GLY A 450 12.76 17.06 32.34
CA GLY A 450 14.20 16.81 32.14
C GLY A 450 14.69 16.96 30.69
N GLY A 451 13.80 17.36 29.77
CA GLY A 451 14.08 17.53 28.35
C GLY A 451 14.50 18.95 27.95
N SER A 452 14.73 19.13 26.65
CA SER A 452 15.13 20.40 26.02
C SER A 452 14.12 20.80 24.94
N LEU A 453 13.87 22.10 24.82
CA LEU A 453 13.08 22.71 23.73
C LEU A 453 14.01 23.60 22.92
N HIS A 454 14.00 23.45 21.61
CA HIS A 454 14.75 24.27 20.67
C HIS A 454 14.18 25.69 20.66
N ALA A 455 15.02 26.70 20.89
CA ALA A 455 14.57 28.07 21.14
C ALA A 455 13.68 28.65 20.03
N PRO A 456 14.00 28.52 18.71
CA PRO A 456 13.10 28.94 17.63
C PRO A 456 11.70 28.33 17.69
N THR A 457 11.59 27.07 18.16
CA THR A 457 10.30 26.40 18.33
C THR A 457 9.51 27.03 19.49
N GLY A 458 10.17 27.34 20.61
CA GLY A 458 9.54 28.00 21.76
C GLY A 458 9.11 29.45 21.49
N GLU A 459 9.75 30.10 20.52
CA GLU A 459 9.45 31.47 20.09
C GLU A 459 8.35 31.54 19.00
N GLY A 460 7.90 30.40 18.47
CA GLY A 460 6.89 30.34 17.40
C GLY A 460 7.42 30.73 16.02
N ALA A 461 8.74 30.73 15.84
CA ALA A 461 9.42 31.12 14.60
C ALA A 461 9.41 29.97 13.55
N CYS A 462 8.26 29.33 13.34
CA CYS A 462 8.14 28.14 12.49
C CYS A 462 8.50 28.42 11.03
N LEU A 463 8.14 29.62 10.55
CA LEU A 463 8.32 30.03 9.15
C LEU A 463 9.76 30.45 8.82
N ASP A 464 10.67 30.48 9.79
CA ASP A 464 12.10 30.69 9.55
C ASP A 464 12.77 29.43 9.00
N CYS A 465 12.15 28.26 9.24
CA CYS A 465 12.64 26.97 8.77
C CYS A 465 11.66 26.26 7.84
N HIS A 466 10.34 26.44 8.01
CA HIS A 466 9.32 25.71 7.27
C HIS A 466 8.50 26.56 6.30
N ALA A 467 8.26 26.03 5.10
CA ALA A 467 7.28 26.54 4.16
C ALA A 467 5.86 26.09 4.60
N PRO A 468 4.87 27.02 4.68
CA PRO A 468 3.54 26.70 5.21
C PRO A 468 2.67 25.87 4.26
N HIS A 469 3.00 25.80 2.97
CA HIS A 469 2.26 25.03 1.97
C HIS A 469 3.05 23.83 1.46
N ALA A 470 4.20 24.09 0.85
CA ALA A 470 5.03 23.08 0.23
C ALA A 470 6.46 23.59 0.03
N SER A 471 7.39 22.66 -0.07
CA SER A 471 8.80 22.88 -0.37
C SER A 471 9.34 21.76 -1.25
N GLU A 472 10.44 22.03 -1.93
CA GLU A 472 11.24 21.01 -2.62
C GLU A 472 12.09 20.17 -1.65
N GLN A 473 12.08 20.50 -0.37
CA GLN A 473 12.87 19.82 0.67
C GLN A 473 11.95 19.01 1.59
N PRO A 474 12.42 17.87 2.13
CA PRO A 474 11.68 17.08 3.12
C PRO A 474 11.22 17.92 4.32
N ASP A 475 10.15 17.48 4.98
CA ASP A 475 9.59 18.12 6.18
C ASP A 475 9.28 19.62 6.01
N LEU A 476 9.00 20.04 4.78
CA LEU A 476 8.66 21.41 4.40
C LEU A 476 9.78 22.43 4.65
N LEU A 477 11.04 22.01 4.74
CA LEU A 477 12.14 22.93 5.03
C LEU A 477 12.35 23.95 3.91
N LEU A 478 12.74 25.19 4.24
CA LEU A 478 13.00 26.23 3.23
C LEU A 478 14.24 25.94 2.36
N ALA A 479 15.17 25.13 2.88
CA ALA A 479 16.39 24.68 2.21
C ALA A 479 16.79 23.28 2.74
N ALA A 480 17.88 22.71 2.22
CA ALA A 480 18.37 21.41 2.67
C ALA A 480 18.64 21.42 4.20
N PRO A 481 18.37 20.33 4.94
CA PRO A 481 18.45 20.30 6.41
C PRO A 481 19.74 20.88 6.97
N GLU A 482 20.88 20.54 6.39
CA GLU A 482 22.19 21.04 6.78
C GLU A 482 22.33 22.55 6.57
N ALA A 483 21.78 23.10 5.48
CA ALA A 483 21.83 24.53 5.19
C ALA A 483 20.99 25.31 6.20
N VAL A 484 19.77 24.86 6.50
CA VAL A 484 18.88 25.51 7.48
C VAL A 484 19.48 25.47 8.89
N CYS A 485 20.06 24.33 9.29
CA CYS A 485 20.69 24.22 10.61
C CYS A 485 21.94 25.09 10.73
N LEU A 486 22.81 25.11 9.70
CA LEU A 486 24.09 25.83 9.72
C LEU A 486 23.95 27.35 9.57
N GLU A 487 22.78 27.87 9.18
CA GLU A 487 22.50 29.31 9.24
C GLU A 487 22.56 29.85 10.68
N CYS A 488 22.24 29.01 11.67
CA CYS A 488 22.22 29.37 13.09
C CYS A 488 23.24 28.60 13.94
N HIS A 489 23.56 27.35 13.59
CA HIS A 489 24.49 26.49 14.33
C HIS A 489 25.82 26.38 13.60
N ASP A 490 26.84 27.08 14.10
CA ASP A 490 28.21 26.90 13.61
C ASP A 490 28.71 25.51 14.04
N GLN A 491 29.04 24.63 13.08
CA GLN A 491 29.78 23.39 13.35
C GLN A 491 31.18 23.78 13.79
N GLY A 492 31.31 24.14 15.07
CA GLY A 492 32.50 24.68 15.69
C GLY A 492 33.76 24.21 14.98
N GLN A 493 34.34 25.12 14.19
CA GLN A 493 35.63 24.93 13.59
C GLN A 493 36.66 24.85 14.73
N ASP A 494 36.84 23.66 15.28
CA ASP A 494 38.14 23.30 15.82
C ASP A 494 39.04 23.09 14.61
N ALA A 495 39.57 24.23 14.15
CA ALA A 495 40.64 24.42 13.19
C ALA A 495 41.95 23.77 13.68
N THR A 496 41.88 22.49 14.04
CA THR A 496 42.98 21.62 14.39
C THR A 496 43.28 20.78 13.15
N PRO A 497 44.50 20.86 12.58
CA PRO A 497 44.89 20.03 11.46
C PRO A 497 44.67 18.55 11.79
N GLY A 498 43.87 17.84 10.98
CA GLY A 498 43.61 16.40 11.15
C GLY A 498 42.25 16.01 11.74
N PHE A 499 41.35 16.96 12.00
CA PHE A 499 39.96 16.66 12.40
C PHE A 499 39.19 15.98 11.26
N VAL A 500 38.66 14.78 11.52
CA VAL A 500 37.80 14.04 10.59
C VAL A 500 36.38 14.01 11.16
N PRO A 501 35.39 14.62 10.48
CA PRO A 501 34.01 14.60 10.96
C PRO A 501 33.48 13.16 10.96
N HIS A 502 32.70 12.83 11.99
CA HIS A 502 31.96 11.58 12.04
C HIS A 502 30.96 11.56 10.87
N ARG A 503 30.83 10.42 10.18
CA ARG A 503 30.16 10.36 8.88
C ARG A 503 28.76 10.99 8.84
N PRO A 504 27.82 10.71 9.77
CA PRO A 504 26.52 11.39 9.84
C PRO A 504 26.62 12.93 9.87
N VAL A 505 27.62 13.49 10.55
CA VAL A 505 27.85 14.95 10.60
C VAL A 505 28.45 15.45 9.29
N ALA A 506 29.37 14.69 8.69
CA ALA A 506 29.95 14.99 7.39
C ALA A 506 28.91 14.98 6.26
N ASP A 507 27.94 14.08 6.37
CA ASP A 507 26.84 13.90 5.42
C ASP A 507 25.69 14.89 5.67
N GLY A 508 25.77 15.74 6.72
CA GLY A 508 24.75 16.74 7.04
C GLY A 508 23.51 16.20 7.78
N ASP A 509 23.53 14.95 8.22
CA ASP A 509 22.43 14.27 8.89
C ASP A 509 22.41 14.55 10.40
N CYS A 510 22.15 15.81 10.74
CA CYS A 510 22.04 16.26 12.13
C CYS A 510 20.89 15.55 12.87
N THR A 511 19.83 15.21 12.14
CA THR A 511 18.57 14.67 12.67
C THR A 511 18.63 13.19 13.03
N ALA A 512 19.64 12.46 12.57
CA ALA A 512 19.93 11.10 13.05
C ALA A 512 20.19 11.06 14.56
N CYS A 513 20.75 12.15 15.11
CA CYS A 513 21.16 12.24 16.51
C CYS A 513 20.36 13.27 17.31
N HIS A 514 19.97 14.39 16.69
CA HIS A 514 19.27 15.49 17.34
C HIS A 514 17.83 15.64 16.87
N SER A 515 16.93 15.92 17.79
CA SER A 515 15.57 16.39 17.49
C SER A 515 15.60 17.90 17.25
N PRO A 516 15.15 18.41 16.09
CA PRO A 516 15.22 19.84 15.77
C PRO A 516 14.21 20.70 16.54
N HIS A 517 13.25 20.09 17.25
CA HIS A 517 12.18 20.82 17.95
C HIS A 517 12.24 20.66 19.46
N ASN A 518 11.96 19.47 19.98
CA ASN A 518 12.07 19.16 21.39
C ASN A 518 12.51 17.71 21.60
N SER A 519 13.14 17.46 22.73
CA SER A 519 13.49 16.11 23.17
C SER A 519 13.26 15.95 24.66
N ALA A 520 12.97 14.71 25.08
CA ALA A 520 13.03 14.31 26.47
C ALA A 520 14.46 14.22 27.03
N GLN A 521 15.49 14.41 26.19
CA GLN A 521 16.90 14.37 26.57
C GLN A 521 17.52 15.78 26.55
N GLU A 522 18.60 15.95 27.31
CA GLU A 522 19.46 17.13 27.22
C GLU A 522 20.09 17.25 25.81
N ALA A 523 20.46 18.47 25.42
CA ALA A 523 21.06 18.76 24.11
C ALA A 523 20.24 18.26 22.90
N LEU A 524 18.92 18.09 23.08
CA LEU A 524 17.99 17.66 22.04
C LEU A 524 18.26 16.26 21.47
N LEU A 525 18.96 15.36 22.16
CA LEU A 525 19.26 14.03 21.60
C LEU A 525 17.98 13.18 21.38
N VAL A 526 17.89 12.44 20.28
CA VAL A 526 16.69 11.61 19.98
C VAL A 526 16.47 10.48 20.97
N VAL A 527 17.55 9.95 21.56
CA VAL A 527 17.57 8.96 22.66
C VAL A 527 18.76 9.23 23.58
N PRO A 528 18.82 8.65 24.79
CA PRO A 528 19.98 8.80 25.68
C PRO A 528 21.30 8.39 24.99
N SER A 529 22.40 9.12 25.26
CA SER A 529 23.70 8.91 24.60
C SER A 529 24.21 7.47 24.67
N ALA A 530 23.99 6.77 25.79
CA ALA A 530 24.34 5.36 25.98
C ALA A 530 23.68 4.39 24.98
N ASN A 531 22.55 4.79 24.38
CA ASN A 531 21.81 3.99 23.41
C ASN A 531 21.85 4.60 22.01
N LEU A 532 22.18 5.88 21.88
CA LEU A 532 22.18 6.60 20.61
C LEU A 532 23.15 5.98 19.61
N CYS A 533 24.41 5.77 20.02
CA CYS A 533 25.43 5.21 19.13
C CYS A 533 25.11 3.76 18.72
N LYS A 534 24.44 3.01 19.60
CA LYS A 534 24.05 1.61 19.39
C LYS A 534 23.00 1.42 18.29
N LEU A 535 22.30 2.49 17.88
CA LEU A 535 21.35 2.45 16.78
C LEU A 535 22.03 2.18 15.43
N CYS A 536 23.30 2.56 15.29
CA CYS A 536 24.08 2.36 14.07
C CYS A 536 25.28 1.41 14.29
N HIS A 537 25.78 1.31 15.52
CA HIS A 537 26.88 0.43 15.90
C HIS A 537 26.36 -0.83 16.62
N GLU A 538 25.60 -1.66 15.89
CA GLU A 538 24.97 -2.89 16.40
C GLU A 538 26.00 -3.94 16.84
N ASP A 539 27.21 -3.87 16.28
CA ASP A 539 28.40 -4.66 16.62
C ASP A 539 28.87 -4.43 18.06
N ILE A 540 28.51 -3.30 18.69
CA ILE A 540 28.73 -3.05 20.13
C ILE A 540 27.69 -3.79 20.98
N VAL A 541 26.55 -4.19 20.41
CA VAL A 541 25.36 -4.67 21.12
C VAL A 541 25.16 -6.18 21.02
N ASP A 542 25.71 -6.84 20.00
CA ASP A 542 25.25 -8.20 19.66
C ASP A 542 25.61 -9.30 20.68
N GLU A 543 24.51 -9.87 21.20
CA GLU A 543 24.13 -11.19 21.72
C GLU A 543 24.91 -11.99 22.79
N THR A 544 24.11 -12.84 23.45
CA THR A 544 24.38 -13.79 24.54
C THR A 544 25.80 -14.34 24.61
N GLY A 545 26.39 -14.28 25.81
CA GLY A 545 27.73 -14.83 26.08
C GLY A 545 28.73 -13.79 26.58
N VAL A 546 28.38 -12.49 26.56
CA VAL A 546 29.23 -11.42 27.10
C VAL A 546 29.48 -11.65 28.60
N ARG A 547 30.75 -11.87 28.95
CA ARG A 547 31.19 -12.11 30.33
C ARG A 547 31.61 -10.82 31.03
N SER A 548 31.99 -9.79 30.27
CA SER A 548 32.39 -8.49 30.81
C SER A 548 32.09 -7.37 29.79
N LEU A 549 31.19 -6.45 30.16
CA LEU A 549 31.01 -5.15 29.49
C LEU A 549 31.80 -4.11 30.27
N HIS A 550 32.51 -3.21 29.58
CA HIS A 550 33.22 -2.14 30.25
C HIS A 550 32.22 -1.14 30.85
N ALA A 551 32.27 -0.91 32.17
CA ALA A 551 31.25 -0.15 32.88
C ALA A 551 31.04 1.29 32.35
N PRO A 552 32.08 2.08 32.01
CA PRO A 552 31.89 3.41 31.41
C PRO A 552 31.10 3.39 30.10
N ALA A 553 31.26 2.35 29.28
CA ALA A 553 30.54 2.19 28.03
C ALA A 553 29.03 1.89 28.20
N GLN A 554 28.58 1.60 29.43
CA GLN A 554 27.17 1.41 29.76
C GLN A 554 26.47 2.73 30.09
N ASP A 555 27.21 3.73 30.59
CA ASP A 555 26.67 5.00 31.06
C ASP A 555 26.77 6.12 30.00
N SER A 556 27.93 6.28 29.36
CA SER A 556 28.13 7.32 28.33
C SER A 556 29.27 6.93 27.39
N CYS A 557 28.96 6.83 26.09
CA CYS A 557 29.97 6.64 25.06
C CYS A 557 30.85 7.89 24.89
N LEU A 558 30.33 9.07 25.25
CA LEU A 558 30.96 10.37 25.04
C LEU A 558 32.09 10.66 26.02
N ASP A 559 32.24 9.84 27.06
CA ASP A 559 33.33 9.95 28.03
C ASP A 559 34.67 9.53 27.39
N CYS A 560 34.60 8.73 26.32
CA CYS A 560 35.75 8.22 25.59
C CYS A 560 35.73 8.58 24.11
N HIS A 561 34.58 8.92 23.51
CA HIS A 561 34.44 9.22 22.08
C HIS A 561 33.91 10.64 21.80
N LEU A 562 34.29 11.21 20.66
CA LEU A 562 33.76 12.46 20.12
C LEU A 562 32.72 12.17 19.03
N ALA A 563 31.43 12.33 19.35
CA ALA A 563 30.33 11.94 18.47
C ALA A 563 30.20 12.73 17.16
N HIS A 564 30.77 13.95 17.09
CA HIS A 564 30.78 14.74 15.85
C HIS A 564 32.02 14.49 14.97
N GLY A 565 33.02 13.77 15.48
CA GLY A 565 34.30 13.57 14.81
C GLY A 565 35.48 13.96 15.70
N GLY A 566 36.69 13.63 15.25
CA GLY A 566 37.90 13.83 16.03
C GLY A 566 39.16 13.42 15.29
N GLN A 567 40.28 13.36 16.02
CA GLN A 567 41.57 12.90 15.51
C GLN A 567 41.89 11.52 16.11
N GLY A 568 42.28 10.53 15.29
CA GLY A 568 42.72 9.20 15.74
C GLY A 568 41.73 8.04 15.49
N ARG A 569 42.17 6.81 15.78
CA ARG A 569 41.41 5.56 15.57
C ARG A 569 40.14 5.57 16.44
N GLY A 570 38.96 5.47 15.82
CA GLY A 570 37.68 5.36 16.52
C GLY A 570 37.18 6.66 17.17
N PHE A 571 37.65 7.84 16.73
CA PHE A 571 37.21 9.16 17.23
C PHE A 571 37.30 9.30 18.76
N LEU A 572 38.39 8.81 19.34
CA LEU A 572 38.61 8.90 20.78
C LEU A 572 38.78 10.36 21.22
N ALA A 573 38.27 10.68 22.41
CA ALA A 573 38.36 11.99 23.04
C ALA A 573 39.77 12.32 23.57
N GLY A 574 40.73 11.39 23.45
CA GLY A 574 42.13 11.57 23.82
C GLY A 574 43.01 10.41 23.34
N GLU A 575 44.34 10.54 23.51
CA GLU A 575 45.31 9.53 23.12
C GLU A 575 45.38 8.37 24.12
N VAL A 576 45.52 7.13 23.63
CA VAL A 576 45.79 5.94 24.45
C VAL A 576 47.30 5.83 24.67
N PRO A 577 47.79 5.60 25.90
CA PRO A 577 47.06 5.11 27.07
C PRO A 577 46.51 6.19 28.03
N ALA A 578 46.82 7.48 27.81
CA ALA A 578 46.44 8.57 28.70
C ALA A 578 44.93 8.66 28.94
N LEU A 579 44.11 8.40 27.90
CA LEU A 579 42.65 8.35 27.99
C LEU A 579 42.18 7.30 29.01
N CYS A 580 42.74 6.09 28.98
CA CYS A 580 42.37 5.02 29.91
C CYS A 580 42.75 5.38 31.36
N PHE A 581 43.89 6.05 31.56
CA PHE A 581 44.36 6.46 32.88
C PHE A 581 43.63 7.68 33.47
N THR A 582 42.64 8.23 32.77
CA THR A 582 41.68 9.14 33.39
C THR A 582 40.80 8.42 34.43
N CYS A 583 40.64 7.10 34.29
CA CYS A 583 39.88 6.25 35.22
C CYS A 583 40.70 5.10 35.82
N HIS A 584 41.73 4.60 35.14
CA HIS A 584 42.60 3.53 35.63
C HIS A 584 43.87 4.09 36.29
N ASP A 585 44.34 3.48 37.39
CA ASP A 585 45.58 3.88 38.07
C ASP A 585 46.76 3.00 37.64
N GLU A 586 47.68 3.58 36.86
CA GLU A 586 48.92 2.91 36.39
C GLU A 586 49.80 2.43 37.56
N SER A 587 49.80 3.15 38.68
CA SER A 587 50.63 2.84 39.85
C SER A 587 49.99 1.81 40.78
N GLY A 588 48.72 1.45 40.52
CA GLY A 588 47.94 0.52 41.30
C GLY A 588 48.48 -0.91 41.26
N SER A 589 48.42 -1.60 42.41
CA SER A 589 48.87 -3.00 42.51
C SER A 589 48.09 -3.95 41.58
N SER A 590 46.80 -3.66 41.32
CA SER A 590 45.97 -4.44 40.41
C SER A 590 46.46 -4.37 38.95
N PHE A 591 46.82 -3.17 38.47
CA PHE A 591 47.35 -3.00 37.11
C PHE A 591 48.71 -3.70 36.97
N ARG A 592 49.61 -3.49 37.93
CA ARG A 592 50.96 -4.06 37.94
C ARG A 592 50.97 -5.60 38.03
N GLU A 593 50.12 -6.19 38.87
CA GLU A 593 49.98 -7.64 38.98
C GLU A 593 49.31 -8.27 37.75
N ALA A 594 48.35 -7.58 37.13
CA ALA A 594 47.69 -8.05 35.92
C ALA A 594 48.65 -8.09 34.72
N HIS A 595 49.50 -7.07 34.58
CA HIS A 595 50.44 -6.88 33.46
C HIS A 595 51.89 -7.26 33.78
N GLN A 596 52.14 -7.98 34.88
CA GLN A 596 53.47 -8.45 35.32
C GLN A 596 54.54 -7.33 35.36
N ASP A 597 54.22 -6.19 35.97
CA ASP A 597 55.09 -5.02 36.12
C ASP A 597 55.60 -4.41 34.79
N ARG A 598 54.93 -4.68 33.66
CA ARG A 598 55.23 -4.04 32.38
C ARG A 598 54.81 -2.57 32.39
N PRO A 599 55.65 -1.65 31.88
CA PRO A 599 55.33 -0.22 31.88
C PRO A 599 54.29 0.08 30.81
N ALA A 600 53.29 0.90 31.15
CA ALA A 600 52.08 1.08 30.34
C ALA A 600 52.33 1.80 29.01
N ASP A 601 53.35 2.66 28.95
CA ASP A 601 53.81 3.35 27.75
C ASP A 601 54.35 2.40 26.67
N SER A 602 54.72 1.17 27.06
CA SER A 602 55.20 0.13 26.13
C SER A 602 54.10 -0.83 25.65
N LEU A 603 52.85 -0.63 26.08
CA LEU A 603 51.72 -1.51 25.78
C LEU A 603 50.73 -0.86 24.82
N ASP A 604 50.33 -1.59 23.77
CA ASP A 604 49.15 -1.24 22.97
C ASP A 604 47.90 -1.81 23.65
N CYS A 605 47.26 -0.99 24.47
CA CYS A 605 46.07 -1.39 25.23
C CYS A 605 44.95 -1.89 24.30
N LEU A 606 44.75 -1.27 23.13
CA LEU A 606 43.67 -1.62 22.19
C LEU A 606 44.02 -2.83 21.30
N GLY A 607 45.31 -3.12 21.16
CA GLY A 607 45.78 -4.33 20.48
C GLY A 607 45.50 -5.61 21.27
N CYS A 608 45.36 -5.51 22.60
CA CYS A 608 45.08 -6.65 23.47
C CYS A 608 43.66 -6.66 24.03
N HIS A 609 43.10 -5.48 24.31
CA HIS A 609 41.79 -5.33 24.92
C HIS A 609 40.73 -4.83 23.94
N ASP A 610 39.53 -5.37 24.08
CA ASP A 610 38.29 -4.78 23.59
C ASP A 610 37.67 -3.95 24.74
N PRO A 611 37.81 -2.61 24.72
CA PRO A 611 37.33 -1.75 25.80
C PRO A 611 35.81 -1.59 25.81
N HIS A 612 35.07 -2.22 24.90
CA HIS A 612 33.62 -2.18 24.82
C HIS A 612 33.02 -3.46 25.40
N LYS A 613 33.42 -4.63 24.89
CA LYS A 613 32.88 -5.92 25.32
C LYS A 613 33.86 -7.09 25.13
N SER A 614 33.83 -8.06 26.03
CA SER A 614 34.58 -9.30 25.85
C SER A 614 33.91 -10.51 26.50
N THR A 615 34.14 -11.68 25.89
CA THR A 615 33.84 -13.00 26.45
C THR A 615 34.95 -13.48 27.39
N GLU A 616 36.15 -12.90 27.29
CA GLU A 616 37.34 -13.25 28.05
C GLU A 616 37.52 -12.36 29.30
N PRO A 617 38.08 -12.90 30.39
CA PRO A 617 38.37 -12.11 31.59
C PRO A 617 39.29 -10.92 31.29
N GLY A 618 39.00 -9.76 31.89
CA GLY A 618 39.84 -8.58 31.75
C GLY A 618 39.70 -7.86 30.41
N LEU A 619 38.61 -8.05 29.68
CA LEU A 619 38.32 -7.37 28.42
C LEU A 619 39.30 -7.69 27.29
N LEU A 620 39.87 -8.90 27.26
CA LEU A 620 40.78 -9.33 26.18
C LEU A 620 40.02 -9.60 24.87
N HIS A 621 40.65 -9.45 23.70
CA HIS A 621 40.04 -9.92 22.45
C HIS A 621 39.75 -11.44 22.50
N PRO A 622 38.75 -11.94 21.76
CA PRO A 622 38.24 -13.31 21.92
C PRO A 622 39.22 -14.42 21.51
N ASN A 623 40.20 -14.14 20.66
CA ASN A 623 41.19 -15.14 20.25
C ASN A 623 42.45 -14.99 21.09
N VAL A 624 42.52 -15.70 22.21
CA VAL A 624 43.67 -15.69 23.12
C VAL A 624 44.59 -16.86 22.81
N HIS A 625 45.88 -16.61 22.63
CA HIS A 625 46.88 -17.65 22.41
C HIS A 625 47.16 -18.40 23.73
N GLU A 626 47.16 -19.74 23.70
CA GLU A 626 47.17 -20.58 24.92
C GLU A 626 48.35 -20.31 25.90
N PRO A 627 49.62 -20.18 25.45
CA PRO A 627 50.72 -19.76 26.33
C PRO A 627 50.50 -18.41 27.03
N PHE A 628 49.82 -17.48 26.36
CA PHE A 628 49.47 -16.18 26.94
C PHE A 628 48.30 -16.30 27.94
N ALA A 629 47.30 -17.15 27.63
CA ALA A 629 46.21 -17.48 28.56
C ALA A 629 46.74 -18.10 29.87
N ASP A 630 47.77 -18.96 29.77
CA ASP A 630 48.44 -19.60 30.90
C ASP A 630 49.43 -18.67 31.64
N ARG A 631 49.61 -17.44 31.15
CA ARG A 631 50.56 -16.44 31.66
C ARG A 631 52.02 -16.90 31.61
N ASP A 632 52.35 -17.84 30.72
CA ASP A 632 53.71 -18.31 30.47
C ASP A 632 54.39 -17.45 29.41
N CYS A 633 55.01 -16.37 29.87
CA CYS A 633 55.79 -15.49 28.98
C CYS A 633 57.18 -16.06 28.65
N SER A 634 57.70 -16.97 29.49
CA SER A 634 59.10 -17.41 29.47
C SER A 634 59.41 -18.37 28.33
N THR A 635 58.40 -19.06 27.81
CA THR A 635 58.53 -19.92 26.63
C THR A 635 58.90 -19.13 25.37
N CYS A 636 58.43 -17.88 25.26
CA CYS A 636 58.66 -17.05 24.07
C CYS A 636 59.53 -15.80 24.31
N HIS A 637 59.66 -15.34 25.56
CA HIS A 637 60.41 -14.12 25.92
C HIS A 637 61.51 -14.37 26.96
N GLU A 638 62.75 -13.96 26.65
CA GLU A 638 63.84 -13.82 27.61
C GLU A 638 63.57 -12.63 28.56
N ASP A 639 63.68 -12.88 29.87
CA ASP A 639 63.38 -11.93 30.95
C ASP A 639 62.02 -11.22 30.79
N GLY A 640 61.08 -11.85 30.08
CA GLY A 640 59.74 -11.32 29.79
C GLY A 640 59.70 -10.13 28.82
N ARG A 641 60.81 -9.75 28.18
CA ARG A 641 60.91 -8.50 27.38
C ARG A 641 61.38 -8.67 25.94
N GLN A 642 62.15 -9.71 25.62
CA GLN A 642 62.72 -9.91 24.28
C GLN A 642 62.42 -11.31 23.75
N PRO A 643 62.12 -11.51 22.46
CA PRO A 643 61.95 -12.84 21.88
C PRO A 643 63.18 -13.74 22.13
N VAL A 644 62.96 -15.01 22.46
CA VAL A 644 64.04 -15.99 22.74
C VAL A 644 64.88 -16.37 21.51
N THR A 645 64.36 -16.17 20.29
CA THR A 645 65.06 -16.33 19.01
C THR A 645 64.38 -15.45 17.94
N ASP A 646 64.85 -15.49 16.69
CA ASP A 646 64.15 -14.86 15.56
C ASP A 646 62.70 -15.38 15.44
N GLN A 647 61.82 -14.50 15.00
CA GLN A 647 60.38 -14.76 15.01
C GLN A 647 59.97 -15.99 14.19
N LEU A 648 60.62 -16.21 13.04
CA LEU A 648 60.31 -17.34 12.17
C LEU A 648 60.63 -18.67 12.87
N SER A 649 61.83 -18.80 13.42
CA SER A 649 62.25 -20.01 14.15
C SER A 649 61.39 -20.22 15.40
N LEU A 650 61.08 -19.14 16.13
CA LEU A 650 60.25 -19.20 17.33
C LEU A 650 58.85 -19.75 17.05
N CYS A 651 58.21 -19.31 15.97
CA CYS A 651 56.87 -19.76 15.61
C CYS A 651 56.88 -21.20 15.07
N LEU A 652 57.86 -21.57 14.25
CA LEU A 652 57.93 -22.89 13.61
C LEU A 652 58.26 -24.04 14.57
N ASP A 653 58.88 -23.76 15.72
CA ASP A 653 59.11 -24.77 16.78
C ASP A 653 57.79 -25.37 17.32
N CYS A 654 56.68 -24.64 17.19
CA CYS A 654 55.35 -25.07 17.63
C CYS A 654 54.34 -25.21 16.47
N HIS A 655 54.52 -24.50 15.35
CA HIS A 655 53.63 -24.52 14.19
C HIS A 655 54.21 -25.34 13.02
N ASP A 656 54.27 -26.66 13.19
CA ASP A 656 54.88 -27.63 12.26
C ASP A 656 54.04 -27.97 11.02
N GLY A 657 52.79 -27.49 10.95
CA GLY A 657 51.85 -27.71 9.84
C GLY A 657 51.90 -26.68 8.71
N LEU A 658 52.83 -25.70 8.77
CA LEU A 658 52.96 -24.66 7.75
C LEU A 658 53.67 -25.18 6.48
N PRO A 659 53.41 -24.59 5.30
CA PRO A 659 54.07 -24.97 4.05
C PRO A 659 55.60 -24.94 4.18
N PRO A 660 56.33 -25.88 3.54
CA PRO A 660 57.78 -25.92 3.63
C PRO A 660 58.41 -24.67 3.01
N LEU A 661 59.30 -24.00 3.75
CA LEU A 661 60.09 -22.84 3.29
C LEU A 661 61.19 -23.19 2.26
N GLU A 662 61.39 -24.49 1.98
CA GLU A 662 62.38 -24.98 1.03
C GLU A 662 61.80 -26.12 0.19
N GLY A 663 61.70 -25.91 -1.13
CA GLY A 663 61.29 -26.93 -2.10
C GLY A 663 61.08 -26.38 -3.51
N GLU A 664 61.49 -27.12 -4.54
CA GLU A 664 61.26 -26.73 -5.94
C GLU A 664 59.74 -26.69 -6.26
N GLY A 665 59.23 -25.52 -6.65
CA GLY A 665 57.87 -25.37 -7.19
C GLY A 665 56.85 -24.66 -6.30
N TRP A 666 57.23 -24.15 -5.12
CA TRP A 666 56.36 -23.31 -4.28
C TRP A 666 56.51 -21.83 -4.63
N VAL A 667 55.38 -21.11 -4.60
CA VAL A 667 55.29 -19.65 -4.62
C VAL A 667 55.02 -19.23 -3.18
N GLU A 668 55.91 -18.41 -2.62
CA GLU A 668 55.87 -18.02 -1.22
C GLU A 668 55.54 -16.54 -1.09
N HIS A 669 54.78 -16.19 -0.05
CA HIS A 669 54.45 -14.80 0.24
C HIS A 669 55.62 -14.11 0.96
N ALA A 670 56.06 -12.94 0.49
CA ALA A 670 57.30 -12.32 0.98
C ALA A 670 57.35 -12.04 2.50
N PRO A 671 56.27 -11.51 3.14
CA PRO A 671 56.24 -11.35 4.60
C PRO A 671 56.36 -12.68 5.37
N PHE A 672 55.82 -13.77 4.82
CA PHE A 672 55.91 -15.10 5.42
C PHE A 672 57.35 -15.62 5.41
N VAL A 673 58.06 -15.51 4.27
CA VAL A 673 59.48 -15.90 4.14
C VAL A 673 60.37 -14.99 4.99
N GLY A 674 60.01 -13.71 5.12
CA GLY A 674 60.70 -12.73 5.96
C GLY A 674 60.58 -13.01 7.47
N GLY A 675 59.71 -13.93 7.89
CA GLY A 675 59.45 -14.19 9.31
C GLY A 675 58.62 -13.10 9.99
N GLU A 676 57.93 -12.27 9.21
CA GLU A 676 57.18 -11.10 9.67
C GLU A 676 55.77 -11.50 10.14
N CYS A 677 55.66 -12.60 10.89
CA CYS A 677 54.37 -13.19 11.26
C CYS A 677 53.52 -12.20 12.08
N ALA A 678 54.16 -11.29 12.84
CA ALA A 678 53.50 -10.35 13.75
C ALA A 678 52.90 -9.13 13.04
N GLU A 679 53.25 -8.91 11.76
CA GLU A 679 52.67 -7.82 10.97
C GLU A 679 51.22 -8.13 10.60
N CYS A 680 50.88 -9.43 10.52
CA CYS A 680 49.54 -9.92 10.23
C CYS A 680 48.86 -10.58 11.44
N HIS A 681 49.62 -11.27 12.29
CA HIS A 681 49.10 -11.97 13.47
C HIS A 681 49.48 -11.28 14.78
N ASN A 682 48.61 -11.35 15.79
CA ASN A 682 48.99 -11.03 17.17
C ASN A 682 49.17 -12.34 17.95
N PRO A 683 50.40 -12.76 18.29
CA PRO A 683 50.67 -14.04 18.94
C PRO A 683 50.30 -14.07 20.43
N HIS A 684 49.82 -12.96 21.00
CA HIS A 684 49.30 -12.92 22.37
C HIS A 684 47.79 -13.08 22.38
N VAL A 685 47.10 -12.17 21.71
CA VAL A 685 45.64 -12.07 21.68
C VAL A 685 45.20 -11.22 20.50
N ALA A 686 44.16 -11.63 19.78
CA ALA A 686 43.75 -10.93 18.57
C ALA A 686 42.23 -10.90 18.37
N ALA A 687 41.75 -9.87 17.66
CA ALA A 687 40.35 -9.75 17.28
C ALA A 687 39.95 -10.77 16.21
N GLY A 688 40.85 -11.07 15.26
CA GLY A 688 40.59 -11.98 14.15
C GLY A 688 40.84 -13.45 14.45
N GLN A 689 40.08 -14.30 13.76
CA GLN A 689 40.30 -15.75 13.77
C GLN A 689 41.73 -16.08 13.35
N HIS A 690 42.25 -17.21 13.86
CA HIS A 690 43.66 -17.61 13.66
C HIS A 690 44.66 -16.53 14.11
N LEU A 691 44.29 -15.74 15.12
CA LEU A 691 45.10 -14.67 15.70
C LEU A 691 45.45 -13.56 14.71
N LEU A 692 44.62 -13.30 13.71
CA LEU A 692 44.80 -12.12 12.84
C LEU A 692 44.62 -10.83 13.64
N ALA A 693 45.50 -9.85 13.42
CA ALA A 693 45.53 -8.59 14.16
C ALA A 693 44.23 -7.75 14.00
N SER A 694 43.45 -8.02 12.97
CA SER A 694 42.09 -7.50 12.77
C SER A 694 41.12 -8.65 12.47
N ASP A 695 39.88 -8.43 12.88
CA ASP A 695 38.69 -9.22 12.58
C ASP A 695 38.41 -9.38 11.08
N ARG A 696 38.70 -8.35 10.27
CA ARG A 696 38.52 -8.38 8.82
C ARG A 696 39.84 -8.68 8.12
N VAL A 697 39.84 -9.75 7.31
CA VAL A 697 41.02 -10.18 6.53
C VAL A 697 41.52 -9.05 5.63
N VAL A 698 40.62 -8.32 4.97
CA VAL A 698 40.97 -7.19 4.09
C VAL A 698 41.68 -6.05 4.83
N ASP A 699 41.35 -5.78 6.10
CA ASP A 699 41.98 -4.72 6.89
C ASP A 699 43.42 -5.09 7.29
N THR A 700 43.71 -6.38 7.36
CA THR A 700 45.08 -6.88 7.55
C THR A 700 45.88 -6.79 6.25
N CYS A 701 45.31 -7.22 5.13
CA CYS A 701 45.99 -7.22 3.84
C CYS A 701 46.20 -5.81 3.26
N SER A 702 45.24 -4.90 3.46
CA SER A 702 45.26 -3.54 2.89
C SER A 702 46.31 -2.61 3.49
N LYS A 703 46.93 -3.01 4.61
CA LYS A 703 48.14 -2.36 5.13
C LYS A 703 49.28 -2.36 4.10
N CYS A 704 49.28 -3.32 3.17
CA CYS A 704 50.28 -3.46 2.12
C CYS A 704 49.70 -3.59 0.70
N HIS A 705 48.45 -4.04 0.53
CA HIS A 705 47.82 -4.27 -0.77
C HIS A 705 46.66 -3.30 -1.05
N ASP A 706 46.80 -2.43 -2.07
CA ASP A 706 45.73 -1.54 -2.49
C ASP A 706 44.69 -2.28 -3.36
N ALA A 707 43.42 -2.21 -2.98
CA ALA A 707 42.32 -2.82 -3.73
C ALA A 707 42.09 -2.16 -5.10
N ALA A 708 42.43 -0.87 -5.24
CA ALA A 708 42.29 -0.13 -6.50
C ALA A 708 43.26 -0.62 -7.59
N ASP A 709 44.39 -1.22 -7.21
CA ASP A 709 45.36 -1.79 -8.14
C ASP A 709 44.92 -3.17 -8.68
N LEU A 710 44.00 -3.85 -7.98
CA LEU A 710 43.56 -5.21 -8.28
C LEU A 710 42.31 -5.26 -9.17
N VAL A 711 41.45 -4.24 -9.10
CA VAL A 711 40.19 -4.18 -9.87
C VAL A 711 40.03 -2.80 -10.52
N PRO A 712 40.11 -2.70 -11.86
CA PRO A 712 39.98 -1.42 -12.58
C PRO A 712 38.60 -0.78 -12.47
N ASP A 713 37.56 -1.59 -12.31
CA ASP A 713 36.16 -1.16 -12.14
C ASP A 713 35.48 -2.05 -11.10
N MET A 714 35.20 -1.48 -9.93
CA MET A 714 34.61 -2.21 -8.80
C MET A 714 33.17 -2.67 -9.08
N ALA A 715 32.46 -2.06 -10.05
CA ALA A 715 31.13 -2.51 -10.46
C ALA A 715 31.16 -3.84 -11.21
N LEU A 716 32.31 -4.17 -11.81
CA LEU A 716 32.58 -5.44 -12.50
C LEU A 716 33.46 -6.37 -11.65
N ALA A 717 33.65 -6.09 -10.37
CA ALA A 717 34.39 -6.95 -9.47
C ALA A 717 33.65 -8.29 -9.28
N HIS A 718 34.40 -9.39 -9.21
CA HIS A 718 33.83 -10.67 -8.82
C HIS A 718 33.41 -10.63 -7.34
N THR A 719 32.23 -11.16 -6.99
CA THR A 719 31.58 -10.97 -5.67
C THR A 719 32.50 -11.25 -4.45
N PRO A 720 33.18 -12.41 -4.32
CA PRO A 720 34.16 -12.65 -3.26
C PRO A 720 35.25 -11.56 -3.09
N VAL A 721 35.63 -10.88 -4.17
CA VAL A 721 36.65 -9.85 -4.18
C VAL A 721 36.08 -8.53 -3.68
N ARG A 722 34.86 -8.19 -4.12
CA ARG A 722 34.10 -7.05 -3.60
C ARG A 722 33.86 -7.16 -2.10
N ASP A 723 33.64 -8.38 -1.62
CA ASP A 723 33.34 -8.65 -0.21
C ASP A 723 34.61 -8.85 0.66
N GLY A 724 35.80 -8.68 0.08
CA GLY A 724 37.08 -8.75 0.81
C GLY A 724 37.50 -10.15 1.26
N GLN A 725 36.98 -11.20 0.64
CA GLN A 725 37.24 -12.61 0.99
C GLN A 725 38.49 -13.16 0.30
N CYS A 726 39.61 -12.46 0.42
CA CYS A 726 40.86 -12.77 -0.29
C CYS A 726 41.35 -14.20 -0.01
N ALA A 727 41.27 -14.62 1.26
CA ALA A 727 41.74 -15.91 1.75
C ALA A 727 40.88 -17.11 1.29
N ALA A 728 39.71 -16.87 0.68
CA ALA A 728 38.90 -17.95 0.11
C ALA A 728 39.52 -18.57 -1.15
N CYS A 729 40.35 -17.79 -1.84
CA CYS A 729 41.03 -18.19 -3.08
C CYS A 729 42.55 -18.22 -2.94
N HIS A 730 43.12 -17.32 -2.14
CA HIS A 730 44.55 -17.17 -1.95
C HIS A 730 45.02 -17.73 -0.60
N ASP A 731 46.09 -18.51 -0.61
CA ASP A 731 46.84 -18.90 0.59
C ASP A 731 47.86 -17.79 0.92
N PRO A 732 47.69 -17.05 2.03
CA PRO A 732 48.56 -15.91 2.36
C PRO A 732 49.96 -16.31 2.84
N HIS A 733 50.27 -17.60 3.00
CA HIS A 733 51.59 -18.08 3.41
C HIS A 733 52.41 -18.55 2.21
N ALA A 734 51.95 -19.62 1.55
CA ALA A 734 52.59 -20.17 0.36
C ALA A 734 51.65 -21.14 -0.37
N SER A 735 51.83 -21.27 -1.68
CA SER A 735 51.11 -22.25 -2.49
C SER A 735 51.97 -22.88 -3.58
N GLN A 736 51.61 -24.08 -4.02
CA GLN A 736 52.16 -24.73 -5.22
C GLN A 736 51.61 -24.12 -6.53
N HIS A 737 50.73 -23.13 -6.44
CA HIS A 737 50.06 -22.52 -7.57
C HIS A 737 50.44 -21.04 -7.70
N GLU A 738 50.53 -20.57 -8.94
CA GLU A 738 50.84 -19.17 -9.26
C GLU A 738 49.88 -18.21 -8.54
N ALA A 739 50.38 -17.02 -8.19
CA ALA A 739 49.63 -16.00 -7.46
C ALA A 739 49.03 -16.49 -6.12
N LEU A 740 49.69 -17.47 -5.49
CA LEU A 740 49.35 -17.97 -4.17
C LEU A 740 47.94 -18.60 -4.10
N LEU A 741 47.41 -19.19 -5.17
CA LEU A 741 46.06 -19.78 -5.14
C LEU A 741 46.03 -21.07 -4.31
N GLY A 742 45.01 -21.28 -3.47
CA GLY A 742 44.90 -22.50 -2.65
C GLY A 742 44.74 -23.80 -3.46
N ALA A 743 44.33 -23.71 -4.73
CA ALA A 743 44.22 -24.83 -5.67
C ALA A 743 44.53 -24.36 -7.10
N ALA A 744 44.59 -25.29 -8.05
CA ALA A 744 44.75 -24.93 -9.46
C ALA A 744 43.55 -24.07 -9.93
N PRO A 745 43.74 -23.07 -10.82
CA PRO A 745 42.68 -22.11 -11.16
C PRO A 745 41.32 -22.73 -11.56
N GLY A 746 41.35 -23.84 -12.30
CA GLY A 746 40.12 -24.55 -12.69
C GLY A 746 39.39 -25.19 -11.50
N GLU A 747 40.12 -25.70 -10.51
CA GLU A 747 39.58 -26.31 -9.29
C GLU A 747 39.07 -25.24 -8.31
N THR A 748 39.82 -24.14 -8.16
CA THR A 748 39.37 -22.96 -7.39
C THR A 748 38.05 -22.42 -7.94
N CYS A 749 37.96 -22.22 -9.26
CA CYS A 749 36.71 -21.78 -9.88
C CYS A 749 35.59 -22.84 -9.76
N ALA A 750 35.90 -24.13 -9.88
CA ALA A 750 34.94 -25.22 -9.78
C ALA A 750 34.26 -25.30 -8.40
N GLY A 751 34.99 -24.96 -7.33
CA GLY A 751 34.47 -24.96 -5.96
C GLY A 751 33.25 -24.06 -5.78
N CYS A 752 33.15 -22.97 -6.54
CA CYS A 752 32.00 -22.06 -6.54
C CYS A 752 31.11 -22.19 -7.80
N HIS A 753 31.68 -22.53 -8.97
CA HIS A 753 30.98 -22.63 -10.25
C HIS A 753 30.64 -24.07 -10.65
N ALA A 754 30.09 -24.86 -9.72
CA ALA A 754 29.76 -26.27 -9.94
C ALA A 754 28.78 -26.49 -11.13
N ALA A 755 27.83 -25.58 -11.34
CA ALA A 755 26.88 -25.66 -12.46
C ALA A 755 27.55 -25.48 -13.82
N THR A 756 28.55 -24.58 -13.90
CA THR A 756 29.35 -24.40 -15.12
C THR A 756 30.18 -25.65 -15.36
N GLU A 757 30.85 -26.18 -14.34
CA GLU A 757 31.65 -27.41 -14.44
C GLU A 757 30.86 -28.64 -14.92
N ALA A 758 29.59 -28.75 -14.53
CA ALA A 758 28.71 -29.82 -15.00
C ALA A 758 28.56 -29.84 -16.54
N GLN A 759 28.73 -28.70 -17.22
CA GLN A 759 28.67 -28.61 -18.68
C GLN A 759 29.79 -29.40 -19.39
N LYS A 760 30.87 -29.78 -18.70
CA LYS A 760 31.93 -30.66 -19.25
C LYS A 760 31.42 -32.07 -19.60
N SER A 761 30.22 -32.43 -19.15
CA SER A 761 29.56 -33.70 -19.50
C SER A 761 28.83 -33.67 -20.85
N LEU A 762 28.64 -32.49 -21.46
CA LEU A 762 28.01 -32.33 -22.77
C LEU A 762 28.90 -32.86 -23.90
N LYS A 763 28.29 -33.22 -25.04
CA LYS A 763 28.99 -33.93 -26.12
C LYS A 763 30.15 -33.15 -26.72
N LEU A 764 30.01 -31.83 -26.85
CA LEU A 764 31.01 -30.96 -27.46
C LEU A 764 31.44 -29.90 -26.46
N VAL A 765 32.60 -30.14 -25.85
CA VAL A 765 33.19 -29.24 -24.86
C VAL A 765 34.30 -28.43 -25.51
N HIS A 766 34.26 -27.11 -25.33
CA HIS A 766 35.29 -26.19 -25.79
C HIS A 766 36.63 -26.50 -25.11
N LYS A 767 37.70 -26.69 -25.90
CA LYS A 767 38.97 -27.26 -25.41
C LYS A 767 39.62 -26.51 -24.24
N PRO A 768 39.70 -25.16 -24.21
CA PRO A 768 40.16 -24.42 -23.04
C PRO A 768 39.30 -24.67 -21.79
N PHE A 769 37.99 -24.75 -21.96
CA PHE A 769 37.05 -25.01 -20.86
C PHE A 769 37.21 -26.44 -20.33
N ALA A 770 37.30 -27.45 -21.20
CA ALA A 770 37.57 -28.84 -20.83
C ALA A 770 38.86 -29.01 -19.99
N LYS A 771 39.84 -28.13 -20.18
CA LYS A 771 41.11 -28.11 -19.45
C LYS A 771 41.11 -27.26 -18.19
N GLY A 772 39.98 -26.66 -17.81
CA GLY A 772 39.88 -25.76 -16.65
C GLY A 772 40.63 -24.44 -16.83
N GLN A 773 40.90 -24.02 -18.07
CA GLN A 773 41.65 -22.79 -18.36
C GLN A 773 40.72 -21.57 -18.41
N CYS A 774 39.95 -21.35 -17.34
CA CYS A 774 38.94 -20.30 -17.24
C CYS A 774 39.54 -18.90 -17.46
N LEU A 775 40.75 -18.68 -16.93
CA LEU A 775 41.48 -17.42 -17.02
C LEU A 775 41.98 -17.08 -18.43
N ASN A 776 41.80 -17.95 -19.43
CA ASN A 776 42.06 -17.57 -20.82
C ASN A 776 41.01 -16.58 -21.35
N CYS A 777 39.79 -16.63 -20.79
CA CYS A 777 38.65 -15.82 -21.20
C CYS A 777 38.20 -14.87 -20.08
N HIS A 778 38.26 -15.30 -18.82
CA HIS A 778 37.78 -14.55 -17.65
C HIS A 778 38.91 -13.93 -16.83
N THR A 779 38.59 -12.90 -16.04
CA THR A 779 39.44 -12.31 -14.99
C THR A 779 38.82 -12.63 -13.63
N ALA A 780 39.62 -13.14 -12.69
CA ALA A 780 39.12 -13.55 -11.37
C ALA A 780 38.76 -12.38 -10.44
N HIS A 781 39.41 -11.22 -10.62
CA HIS A 781 39.19 -10.04 -9.77
C HIS A 781 38.16 -9.05 -10.34
N GLY A 782 38.09 -8.91 -11.66
CA GLY A 782 37.08 -8.12 -12.37
C GLY A 782 37.47 -7.93 -13.84
N GLY A 783 36.52 -8.10 -14.75
CA GLY A 783 36.76 -7.99 -16.19
C GLY A 783 36.62 -6.57 -16.73
N VAL A 784 36.82 -6.41 -18.04
CA VAL A 784 36.46 -5.16 -18.76
C VAL A 784 35.10 -5.26 -19.46
N ALA A 785 34.46 -6.43 -19.37
CA ALA A 785 33.16 -6.74 -19.95
C ALA A 785 32.39 -7.70 -19.03
N GLU A 786 31.07 -7.78 -19.22
CA GLU A 786 30.15 -8.65 -18.48
C GLU A 786 30.67 -10.09 -18.35
N MET A 787 30.29 -10.78 -17.27
CA MET A 787 30.80 -12.12 -16.92
C MET A 787 32.31 -12.16 -16.71
N ASN A 788 32.90 -11.03 -16.30
CA ASN A 788 34.32 -10.85 -16.06
C ASN A 788 35.21 -11.22 -17.24
N LEU A 789 34.75 -10.96 -18.47
CA LEU A 789 35.55 -11.27 -19.64
C LEU A 789 36.76 -10.33 -19.76
N LYS A 790 37.88 -10.89 -20.20
CA LYS A 790 39.13 -10.15 -20.41
C LYS A 790 39.04 -9.08 -21.50
N ARG A 791 38.07 -9.22 -22.41
CA ARG A 791 37.78 -8.36 -23.57
C ARG A 791 36.34 -8.55 -24.00
N GLU A 792 35.86 -7.63 -24.84
CA GLU A 792 34.60 -7.79 -25.57
C GLU A 792 34.52 -9.16 -26.29
N PRO A 793 33.37 -9.87 -26.22
CA PRO A 793 33.22 -11.26 -26.68
C PRO A 793 33.72 -11.49 -28.12
N ARG A 794 33.41 -10.58 -29.03
CA ARG A 794 33.85 -10.69 -30.43
C ARG A 794 35.37 -10.63 -30.54
N GLU A 795 36.02 -9.67 -29.87
CA GLU A 795 37.47 -9.53 -29.90
C GLU A 795 38.15 -10.73 -29.26
N LEU A 796 37.58 -11.24 -28.17
CA LEU A 796 38.08 -12.42 -27.48
C LEU A 796 38.04 -13.67 -28.38
N CYS A 797 36.90 -13.95 -29.01
CA CYS A 797 36.71 -15.17 -29.80
C CYS A 797 37.54 -15.20 -31.10
N VAL A 798 37.58 -14.10 -31.87
CA VAL A 798 38.26 -14.08 -33.18
C VAL A 798 39.79 -14.18 -33.09
N ARG A 799 40.36 -13.98 -31.89
CA ARG A 799 41.80 -14.18 -31.66
C ARG A 799 42.20 -15.65 -31.80
N CYS A 800 41.30 -16.57 -31.46
CA CYS A 800 41.49 -18.02 -31.55
C CYS A 800 40.74 -18.64 -32.74
N HIS A 801 39.54 -18.15 -33.08
CA HIS A 801 38.72 -18.63 -34.18
C HIS A 801 38.92 -17.81 -35.46
N ARG A 802 39.96 -18.12 -36.24
CA ARG A 802 40.28 -17.44 -37.52
C ARG A 802 39.88 -18.29 -38.73
N GLY A 803 38.97 -17.82 -39.60
CA GLY A 803 38.57 -18.52 -40.83
C GLY A 803 37.34 -17.93 -41.57
N GLU A 804 36.99 -18.50 -42.74
CA GLU A 804 35.76 -18.16 -43.50
C GLU A 804 34.51 -18.69 -42.78
N MET A 805 34.02 -17.92 -41.80
CA MET A 805 32.80 -18.23 -41.05
C MET A 805 31.53 -18.21 -41.93
N SER A 806 31.60 -17.65 -43.14
CA SER A 806 30.45 -17.51 -44.04
C SER A 806 29.85 -18.86 -44.43
N GLU A 807 30.66 -19.90 -44.67
CA GLU A 807 30.15 -21.22 -45.06
C GLU A 807 29.45 -21.93 -43.90
N ALA A 808 30.01 -21.86 -42.68
CA ALA A 808 29.41 -22.38 -41.47
C ALA A 808 28.09 -21.67 -41.11
N HIS A 809 28.01 -20.37 -41.41
CA HIS A 809 26.80 -19.55 -41.26
C HIS A 809 25.99 -19.48 -42.57
N ARG A 810 26.15 -20.44 -43.50
CA ARG A 810 25.33 -20.61 -44.71
C ARG A 810 25.18 -19.37 -45.61
N GLY A 811 26.19 -18.51 -45.66
CA GLY A 811 26.24 -17.29 -46.47
C GLY A 811 25.87 -16.01 -45.70
N PHE A 812 25.48 -16.10 -44.43
CA PHE A 812 25.20 -14.94 -43.60
C PHE A 812 26.50 -14.25 -43.15
N ALA A 813 26.53 -12.92 -43.24
CA ALA A 813 27.67 -12.12 -42.80
C ALA A 813 27.61 -11.90 -41.28
N VAL A 814 28.57 -12.45 -40.54
CA VAL A 814 28.68 -12.31 -39.07
C VAL A 814 29.53 -11.10 -38.64
N LYS A 815 29.69 -10.12 -39.53
CA LYS A 815 30.52 -8.93 -39.29
C LYS A 815 29.76 -7.94 -38.40
N GLY A 816 30.17 -7.83 -37.14
CA GLY A 816 29.55 -6.95 -36.15
C GLY A 816 28.58 -7.66 -35.19
N THR A 817 28.49 -9.00 -35.28
CA THR A 817 27.64 -9.81 -34.41
C THR A 817 28.35 -10.19 -33.12
N ASP A 818 27.62 -10.20 -32.00
CA ASP A 818 28.08 -10.79 -30.75
C ASP A 818 28.04 -12.33 -30.83
N CYS A 819 29.21 -12.96 -30.79
CA CYS A 819 29.33 -14.40 -30.88
C CYS A 819 28.72 -15.11 -29.66
N ALA A 820 28.81 -14.51 -28.47
CA ALA A 820 28.33 -15.10 -27.22
C ALA A 820 26.81 -15.06 -27.08
N GLY A 821 26.14 -14.15 -27.80
CA GLY A 821 24.67 -14.09 -27.82
C GLY A 821 24.02 -15.28 -28.54
N CYS A 822 24.73 -15.94 -29.46
CA CYS A 822 24.20 -17.08 -30.22
C CYS A 822 24.90 -18.41 -29.88
N HIS A 823 26.18 -18.37 -29.52
CA HIS A 823 26.95 -19.58 -29.24
C HIS A 823 27.13 -19.82 -27.75
N ALA A 824 26.99 -21.08 -27.33
CA ALA A 824 27.42 -21.56 -26.02
C ALA A 824 28.94 -21.80 -26.03
N PRO A 825 29.77 -20.90 -25.47
CA PRO A 825 31.22 -20.92 -25.67
C PRO A 825 31.94 -21.97 -24.82
N HIS A 826 31.25 -22.56 -23.83
CA HIS A 826 31.80 -23.58 -22.94
C HIS A 826 31.55 -24.99 -23.46
N ALA A 827 30.29 -25.35 -23.69
CA ALA A 827 29.92 -26.64 -24.25
C ALA A 827 28.51 -26.63 -24.83
N ALA A 828 28.24 -27.51 -25.79
CA ALA A 828 26.92 -27.75 -26.37
C ALA A 828 26.80 -29.21 -26.86
N ASP A 829 25.59 -29.62 -27.23
CA ASP A 829 25.36 -30.93 -27.84
C ASP A 829 25.43 -30.94 -29.37
N ASP A 830 25.30 -29.76 -30.00
CA ASP A 830 25.30 -29.61 -31.47
C ASP A 830 26.62 -28.97 -31.97
N PRO A 831 27.19 -29.43 -33.11
CA PRO A 831 28.41 -28.87 -33.72
C PRO A 831 28.37 -27.37 -34.04
N GLY A 832 27.19 -26.79 -34.21
CA GLY A 832 26.97 -25.35 -34.38
C GLY A 832 27.08 -24.55 -33.07
N LEU A 833 27.28 -25.23 -31.93
CA LEU A 833 27.36 -24.66 -30.60
C LEU A 833 26.21 -23.68 -30.25
N PRO A 834 24.94 -23.93 -30.61
CA PRO A 834 23.86 -23.05 -30.22
C PRO A 834 23.67 -23.07 -28.69
N HIS A 835 23.05 -22.03 -28.16
CA HIS A 835 22.53 -22.08 -26.80
C HIS A 835 21.44 -23.16 -26.65
N PRO A 836 21.18 -23.65 -25.42
CA PRO A 836 20.28 -24.78 -25.19
C PRO A 836 18.83 -24.53 -25.62
N VAL A 837 18.35 -23.28 -25.59
CA VAL A 837 17.00 -22.93 -26.06
C VAL A 837 17.11 -22.48 -27.51
N VAL A 838 16.45 -23.23 -28.40
CA VAL A 838 16.49 -23.01 -29.84
C VAL A 838 15.07 -22.80 -30.36
N HIS A 839 14.86 -21.75 -31.14
CA HIS A 839 13.56 -21.45 -31.72
C HIS A 839 13.20 -22.47 -32.80
N ALA A 840 11.97 -22.98 -32.82
CA ALA A 840 11.58 -24.10 -33.69
C ALA A 840 11.85 -23.86 -35.19
N PRO A 841 11.49 -22.71 -35.80
CA PRO A 841 11.84 -22.42 -37.21
C PRO A 841 13.35 -22.45 -37.49
N PHE A 842 14.17 -22.05 -36.52
CA PHE A 842 15.62 -22.10 -36.62
C PHE A 842 16.15 -23.54 -36.50
N ALA A 843 15.60 -24.32 -35.57
CA ALA A 843 15.90 -25.75 -35.42
C ALA A 843 15.54 -26.55 -36.70
N ASP A 844 14.39 -26.24 -37.29
CA ASP A 844 13.88 -26.87 -38.52
C ASP A 844 14.57 -26.36 -39.80
N ARG A 845 15.46 -25.37 -39.68
CA ARG A 845 16.20 -24.74 -40.78
C ARG A 845 15.27 -24.09 -41.81
N ALA A 846 14.10 -23.63 -41.38
CA ALA A 846 13.09 -22.98 -42.20
C ALA A 846 13.40 -21.47 -42.39
N CYS A 847 14.64 -21.15 -42.76
CA CYS A 847 15.15 -19.77 -42.72
C CYS A 847 14.37 -18.80 -43.62
N ASN A 848 13.82 -19.30 -44.74
CA ASN A 848 13.10 -18.48 -45.72
C ASN A 848 11.68 -18.10 -45.26
N ASP A 849 11.18 -18.71 -44.19
CA ASP A 849 9.88 -18.35 -43.62
C ASP A 849 9.97 -16.98 -42.94
N CYS A 850 11.16 -16.63 -42.44
CA CYS A 850 11.45 -15.36 -41.77
C CYS A 850 12.32 -14.42 -42.60
N HIS A 851 13.27 -14.93 -43.40
CA HIS A 851 14.22 -14.14 -44.18
C HIS A 851 13.93 -14.14 -45.68
N ALA A 852 14.22 -13.01 -46.33
CA ALA A 852 14.17 -12.88 -47.78
C ALA A 852 15.37 -13.59 -48.43
N GLY A 853 15.24 -14.91 -48.59
CA GLY A 853 16.30 -15.79 -49.10
C GLY A 853 17.43 -15.99 -48.10
N ARG A 854 18.65 -16.25 -48.59
CA ARG A 854 19.86 -16.43 -47.74
C ARG A 854 20.50 -15.09 -47.37
N THR A 855 19.70 -14.12 -46.96
CA THR A 855 20.17 -12.78 -46.55
C THR A 855 19.64 -12.45 -45.17
N ALA A 856 20.29 -11.50 -44.47
CA ALA A 856 19.81 -11.02 -43.18
C ALA A 856 18.50 -10.22 -43.26
N ALA A 857 18.03 -9.86 -44.47
CA ALA A 857 16.79 -9.11 -44.64
C ALA A 857 15.57 -9.99 -44.29
N LEU A 858 14.60 -9.43 -43.57
CA LEU A 858 13.35 -10.12 -43.23
C LEU A 858 12.42 -10.20 -44.45
N ALA A 859 11.65 -11.28 -44.55
CA ALA A 859 10.67 -11.50 -45.62
C ALA A 859 9.46 -10.54 -45.53
N LYS A 860 9.18 -10.04 -44.33
CA LYS A 860 8.13 -9.06 -43.98
C LYS A 860 8.66 -8.15 -42.84
N PRO A 861 8.04 -7.00 -42.56
CA PRO A 861 8.34 -6.21 -41.36
C PRO A 861 8.30 -7.08 -40.10
N GLU A 862 9.21 -6.85 -39.14
CA GLU A 862 9.43 -7.72 -37.97
C GLU A 862 8.14 -8.03 -37.23
N LYS A 863 7.40 -7.01 -36.81
CA LYS A 863 6.13 -7.17 -36.10
C LYS A 863 5.11 -8.01 -36.87
N THR A 864 4.94 -7.73 -38.18
CA THR A 864 4.00 -8.49 -39.02
C THR A 864 4.42 -9.94 -39.20
N LEU A 865 5.73 -10.19 -39.25
CA LEU A 865 6.29 -11.53 -39.38
C LEU A 865 6.07 -12.34 -38.10
N CYS A 866 6.44 -11.78 -36.94
CA CYS A 866 6.35 -12.43 -35.64
C CYS A 866 4.88 -12.71 -35.25
N LEU A 867 3.99 -11.71 -35.40
CA LEU A 867 2.57 -11.85 -35.06
C LEU A 867 1.80 -12.80 -35.99
N GLY A 868 2.35 -13.12 -37.17
CA GLY A 868 1.82 -14.16 -38.06
C GLY A 868 1.85 -15.56 -37.43
N CYS A 869 2.71 -15.78 -36.43
CA CYS A 869 2.79 -17.02 -35.66
C CYS A 869 2.42 -16.83 -34.18
N HIS A 870 2.60 -15.63 -33.62
CA HIS A 870 2.24 -15.27 -32.24
C HIS A 870 0.87 -14.56 -32.18
N GLY A 871 -0.20 -15.28 -32.55
CA GLY A 871 -1.55 -14.73 -32.71
C GLY A 871 -2.15 -14.12 -31.43
N ASP A 872 -1.95 -14.75 -30.27
CA ASP A 872 -2.47 -14.28 -28.99
C ASP A 872 -1.88 -12.91 -28.60
N LEU A 873 -0.61 -12.66 -28.97
CA LEU A 873 0.04 -11.37 -28.75
C LEU A 873 -0.50 -10.28 -29.70
N ALA A 874 -0.98 -10.67 -30.88
CA ALA A 874 -1.54 -9.74 -31.85
C ALA A 874 -2.89 -9.17 -31.36
N GLU A 875 -3.68 -9.97 -30.66
CA GLU A 875 -4.94 -9.59 -30.02
C GLU A 875 -4.69 -8.56 -28.90
N LEU A 876 -3.76 -8.86 -27.99
CA LEU A 876 -3.36 -7.96 -26.90
C LEU A 876 -2.87 -6.58 -27.39
N ILE A 877 -2.12 -6.55 -28.50
CA ILE A 877 -1.66 -5.31 -29.13
C ILE A 877 -2.83 -4.54 -29.74
N ALA A 878 -3.78 -5.23 -30.37
CA ALA A 878 -4.95 -4.62 -31.01
C ALA A 878 -5.91 -4.00 -29.99
N GLU A 879 -6.05 -4.60 -28.81
CA GLU A 879 -6.89 -4.13 -27.69
C GLU A 879 -6.26 -2.96 -26.92
N GLY A 880 -5.00 -2.62 -27.21
CA GLY A 880 -4.28 -1.53 -26.55
C GLY A 880 -3.77 -1.89 -25.15
N GLU A 881 -3.79 -3.18 -24.80
CA GLU A 881 -3.38 -3.71 -23.50
C GLU A 881 -1.91 -4.14 -23.46
N ALA A 882 -1.22 -4.12 -24.59
CA ALA A 882 0.18 -4.51 -24.67
C ALA A 882 1.16 -3.48 -24.05
N HIS A 883 2.22 -4.02 -23.44
CA HIS A 883 3.37 -3.30 -22.90
C HIS A 883 3.94 -2.32 -23.93
N ALA A 884 4.18 -1.06 -23.51
CA ALA A 884 4.42 0.06 -24.43
C ALA A 884 5.52 -0.19 -25.49
N PRO A 885 6.69 -0.79 -25.17
CA PRO A 885 7.68 -1.23 -26.15
C PRO A 885 7.13 -2.05 -27.33
N LEU A 886 6.10 -2.89 -27.14
CA LEU A 886 5.53 -3.76 -28.18
C LEU A 886 4.70 -3.01 -29.24
N LYS A 887 4.46 -1.71 -29.04
CA LYS A 887 3.71 -0.89 -29.99
C LYS A 887 4.53 -0.52 -31.23
N GLY A 888 5.87 -0.51 -31.14
CA GLY A 888 6.78 -0.20 -32.26
C GLY A 888 6.90 -1.32 -33.31
N GLU A 889 7.35 -0.97 -34.53
CA GLU A 889 7.49 -1.92 -35.67
C GLU A 889 8.68 -2.90 -35.53
N ASP A 890 9.76 -2.50 -34.83
CA ASP A 890 10.97 -3.30 -34.56
C ASP A 890 11.13 -3.52 -33.03
N SER A 891 10.13 -4.11 -32.39
CA SER A 891 10.01 -4.15 -30.92
C SER A 891 10.23 -5.54 -30.29
N CYS A 892 10.08 -6.62 -31.04
CA CYS A 892 10.11 -7.98 -30.50
C CYS A 892 11.56 -8.43 -30.24
N THR A 893 12.47 -8.08 -31.15
CA THR A 893 13.90 -8.46 -31.08
C THR A 893 14.71 -7.64 -30.08
N ALA A 894 14.13 -6.57 -29.53
CA ALA A 894 14.72 -5.84 -28.40
C ALA A 894 14.74 -6.70 -27.12
N CYS A 895 13.77 -7.59 -26.97
CA CYS A 895 13.64 -8.46 -25.79
C CYS A 895 13.93 -9.93 -26.10
N HIS A 896 13.69 -10.42 -27.33
CA HIS A 896 13.84 -11.83 -27.70
C HIS A 896 14.93 -12.08 -28.75
N ALA A 897 15.62 -13.21 -28.63
CA ALA A 897 16.55 -13.77 -29.60
C ALA A 897 15.84 -14.86 -30.43
N PRO A 898 15.29 -14.55 -31.63
CA PRO A 898 14.41 -15.44 -32.39
C PRO A 898 15.11 -16.67 -33.02
N HIS A 899 16.38 -16.91 -32.72
CA HIS A 899 17.14 -18.05 -33.22
C HIS A 899 17.47 -19.04 -32.10
N THR A 900 18.24 -18.57 -31.12
CA THR A 900 18.68 -19.35 -29.98
C THR A 900 19.04 -18.40 -28.85
N ALA A 901 18.87 -18.85 -27.61
CA ALA A 901 19.14 -18.03 -26.44
C ALA A 901 19.55 -18.89 -25.23
N PRO A 902 20.35 -18.34 -24.31
CA PRO A 902 20.79 -19.05 -23.10
C PRO A 902 19.64 -19.28 -22.10
N GLY A 903 18.62 -18.41 -22.11
CA GLY A 903 17.51 -18.42 -21.16
C GLY A 903 16.19 -18.96 -21.71
N LEU A 904 15.25 -19.23 -20.79
CA LEU A 904 13.86 -19.59 -21.11
C LEU A 904 13.21 -18.51 -22.00
N ALA A 905 12.19 -18.90 -22.78
CA ALA A 905 11.44 -17.98 -23.67
C ALA A 905 12.29 -17.16 -24.65
N LEU A 906 13.49 -17.65 -25.01
CA LEU A 906 14.40 -17.02 -25.97
C LEU A 906 14.91 -15.63 -25.56
N PHE A 907 15.05 -15.32 -24.28
CA PHE A 907 15.72 -14.07 -23.87
C PHE A 907 17.22 -14.11 -24.23
N PRO A 908 17.77 -13.07 -24.92
CA PRO A 908 19.17 -13.03 -25.35
C PRO A 908 20.17 -13.02 -24.20
N ARG A 909 19.73 -12.55 -23.03
CA ARG A 909 20.47 -12.49 -21.76
C ARG A 909 19.50 -12.83 -20.62
N SER A 910 19.96 -12.77 -19.37
CA SER A 910 19.05 -12.93 -18.24
C SER A 910 17.96 -11.84 -18.25
N GLN A 911 16.78 -12.14 -17.72
CA GLN A 911 15.68 -11.16 -17.70
C GLN A 911 16.05 -9.90 -16.93
N GLN A 912 16.91 -9.99 -15.92
CA GLN A 912 17.41 -8.81 -15.20
C GLN A 912 18.21 -7.87 -16.13
N VAL A 913 18.99 -8.41 -17.07
CA VAL A 913 19.74 -7.60 -18.02
C VAL A 913 18.81 -7.05 -19.10
N VAL A 914 17.95 -7.89 -19.67
CA VAL A 914 17.03 -7.49 -20.76
C VAL A 914 16.01 -6.47 -20.28
N CYS A 915 15.35 -6.72 -19.15
CA CYS A 915 14.37 -5.80 -18.59
C CYS A 915 15.06 -4.58 -17.95
N GLY A 916 16.24 -4.77 -17.35
CA GLY A 916 16.98 -3.71 -16.65
C GLY A 916 17.49 -2.58 -17.54
N THR A 917 17.59 -2.76 -18.86
CA THR A 917 17.89 -1.65 -19.78
C THR A 917 16.77 -0.61 -19.85
N CYS A 918 15.55 -0.97 -19.45
CA CYS A 918 14.40 -0.06 -19.37
C CYS A 918 13.86 0.10 -17.94
N HIS A 919 14.04 -0.91 -17.09
CA HIS A 919 13.68 -0.92 -15.67
C HIS A 919 14.92 -0.80 -14.78
N GLU A 920 15.75 0.21 -15.04
CA GLU A 920 17.06 0.39 -14.41
C GLU A 920 16.95 0.50 -12.88
N THR A 921 16.05 1.34 -12.38
CA THR A 921 15.78 1.48 -10.94
C THR A 921 15.41 0.15 -10.31
N GLN A 922 14.56 -0.65 -10.98
CA GLN A 922 14.12 -1.92 -10.42
C GLN A 922 15.21 -2.98 -10.45
N ALA A 923 16.04 -2.96 -11.50
CA ALA A 923 17.20 -3.83 -11.62
C ALA A 923 18.25 -3.48 -10.56
N GLU A 924 18.44 -2.20 -10.25
CA GLU A 924 19.39 -1.73 -9.24
C GLU A 924 18.93 -2.07 -7.82
N THR A 925 17.65 -1.87 -7.50
CA THR A 925 17.07 -2.30 -6.21
C THR A 925 17.28 -3.80 -5.99
N ASN A 926 17.04 -4.64 -7.01
CA ASN A 926 17.28 -6.08 -6.91
C ASN A 926 18.75 -6.44 -6.66
N ARG A 927 19.71 -5.63 -7.14
CA ARG A 927 21.16 -5.90 -6.98
C ARG A 927 21.71 -5.44 -5.63
N THR A 928 21.18 -4.33 -5.12
CA THR A 928 21.78 -3.60 -4.00
C THR A 928 20.99 -3.69 -2.71
N ALA A 929 19.71 -4.10 -2.76
CA ALA A 929 18.91 -4.26 -1.56
C ALA A 929 19.52 -5.33 -0.63
N PRO A 930 19.75 -5.00 0.66
CA PRO A 930 20.17 -5.95 1.69
C PRO A 930 19.28 -7.19 1.80
N HIS A 931 17.99 -7.03 1.45
CA HIS A 931 17.01 -8.10 1.42
C HIS A 931 16.31 -8.13 0.05
N ALA A 932 16.81 -8.96 -0.86
CA ALA A 932 16.23 -9.21 -2.18
C ALA A 932 15.49 -10.56 -2.25
N HIS A 933 14.42 -10.65 -3.04
CA HIS A 933 13.62 -11.87 -3.12
C HIS A 933 14.41 -13.00 -3.82
N PRO A 934 14.50 -14.23 -3.28
CA PRO A 934 15.42 -15.28 -3.79
C PRO A 934 15.19 -15.71 -5.24
N TRP A 935 13.96 -15.59 -5.75
CA TRP A 935 13.60 -15.90 -7.14
C TRP A 935 13.95 -14.77 -8.14
N VAL A 936 14.34 -13.60 -7.62
CA VAL A 936 14.76 -12.42 -8.39
C VAL A 936 16.28 -12.25 -8.35
N ASP A 937 17.01 -13.29 -7.92
CA ASP A 937 18.47 -13.40 -7.99
C ASP A 937 18.92 -13.60 -9.47
N GLY A 938 18.60 -12.59 -10.27
CA GLY A 938 19.11 -12.31 -11.59
C GLY A 938 18.38 -12.84 -12.82
N SER A 939 17.28 -13.62 -12.70
CA SER A 939 16.92 -14.50 -13.82
C SER A 939 15.46 -14.53 -14.34
N ASN A 940 14.42 -14.31 -13.51
CA ASN A 940 13.04 -14.64 -13.92
C ASN A 940 11.95 -13.66 -13.43
N CYS A 941 12.00 -12.42 -13.91
CA CYS A 941 10.97 -11.40 -13.71
C CYS A 941 9.57 -11.86 -14.18
N SER A 942 9.50 -12.63 -15.27
CA SER A 942 8.27 -13.14 -15.88
C SER A 942 7.51 -14.18 -15.05
N ALA A 943 8.09 -14.66 -13.94
CA ALA A 943 7.39 -15.52 -12.99
C ALA A 943 6.30 -14.76 -12.22
N CYS A 944 6.48 -13.44 -12.07
CA CYS A 944 5.65 -12.60 -11.23
C CYS A 944 4.82 -11.59 -12.03
N HIS A 945 5.01 -11.41 -13.33
CA HIS A 945 4.05 -10.67 -14.14
C HIS A 945 4.28 -10.98 -15.61
N ASP A 946 3.25 -10.82 -16.44
CA ASP A 946 3.40 -10.95 -17.88
C ASP A 946 4.10 -9.68 -18.43
N PRO A 947 5.31 -9.80 -19.00
CA PRO A 947 6.02 -8.66 -19.57
C PRO A 947 5.39 -8.11 -20.86
N HIS A 948 4.39 -8.80 -21.42
CA HIS A 948 3.68 -8.33 -22.62
C HIS A 948 2.50 -7.43 -22.33
N VAL A 949 2.05 -7.33 -21.08
CA VAL A 949 0.89 -6.54 -20.66
C VAL A 949 1.33 -5.16 -20.15
N ARG A 950 0.52 -4.11 -20.39
CA ARG A 950 0.83 -2.73 -20.00
C ARG A 950 0.99 -2.58 -18.47
N PRO A 951 1.99 -1.83 -17.98
CA PRO A 951 2.26 -1.71 -16.54
C PRO A 951 1.10 -1.08 -15.76
N GLU A 952 0.32 -0.19 -16.38
CA GLU A 952 -0.84 0.45 -15.73
C GLU A 952 -1.96 -0.57 -15.47
N LEU A 953 -2.08 -1.63 -16.27
CA LEU A 953 -3.01 -2.71 -16.00
C LEU A 953 -2.52 -3.54 -14.80
N VAL A 954 -1.22 -3.85 -14.75
CA VAL A 954 -0.58 -4.53 -13.61
C VAL A 954 -0.64 -3.69 -12.33
N ALA A 955 -0.52 -2.36 -12.42
CA ALA A 955 -0.58 -1.42 -11.29
C ALA A 955 -2.02 -1.12 -10.84
N SER A 956 -2.98 -0.99 -11.76
CA SER A 956 -4.40 -0.75 -11.43
C SER A 956 -5.13 -2.01 -10.96
N THR A 957 -4.73 -3.19 -11.45
CA THR A 957 -5.27 -4.47 -10.95
C THR A 957 -4.41 -5.08 -9.85
N GLY A 958 -3.25 -4.50 -9.51
CA GLY A 958 -2.20 -5.08 -8.68
C GLY A 958 -1.67 -6.42 -9.21
N LEU A 959 -0.57 -6.93 -8.62
CA LEU A 959 -0.29 -8.36 -8.70
C LEU A 959 -1.45 -9.11 -8.04
N PRO A 960 -2.09 -10.09 -8.71
CA PRO A 960 -3.17 -10.87 -8.10
C PRO A 960 -2.65 -11.56 -6.84
N LYS A 961 -3.42 -11.55 -5.76
CA LYS A 961 -3.06 -12.26 -4.51
C LYS A 961 -2.73 -13.72 -4.81
N GLU A 962 -3.50 -14.32 -5.72
CA GLU A 962 -3.39 -15.68 -6.23
C GLU A 962 -1.99 -15.99 -6.76
N MET A 963 -1.32 -15.00 -7.37
CA MET A 963 0.00 -15.16 -7.94
C MET A 963 1.08 -15.32 -6.86
N CYS A 964 1.02 -14.51 -5.81
CA CYS A 964 1.90 -14.66 -4.65
C CYS A 964 1.64 -15.99 -3.92
N LEU A 965 0.37 -16.43 -3.89
CA LEU A 965 -0.05 -17.68 -3.25
C LEU A 965 0.40 -18.95 -3.99
N ASN A 966 0.86 -18.85 -5.24
CA ASN A 966 1.46 -19.98 -5.95
C ASN A 966 2.79 -20.43 -5.31
N CYS A 967 3.47 -19.53 -4.59
CA CYS A 967 4.75 -19.81 -3.93
C CYS A 967 4.70 -19.61 -2.40
N HIS A 968 3.77 -18.79 -1.88
CA HIS A 968 3.70 -18.42 -0.46
C HIS A 968 2.37 -18.83 0.20
N SER A 969 2.39 -19.38 1.41
CA SER A 969 1.15 -19.74 2.12
C SER A 969 0.67 -18.61 3.04
N TYR A 970 -0.57 -18.13 2.85
CA TYR A 970 -1.16 -17.04 3.64
C TYR A 970 -1.40 -17.36 5.13
N ARG A 971 -1.39 -18.64 5.52
CA ARG A 971 -1.71 -19.09 6.89
C ARG A 971 -0.69 -18.70 7.96
N GLU A 972 0.48 -18.20 7.57
CA GLU A 972 1.55 -17.79 8.49
C GLU A 972 1.65 -16.25 8.69
N HIS A 973 0.77 -15.46 8.07
CA HIS A 973 0.73 -14.00 8.27
C HIS A 973 -0.22 -13.60 9.40
N THR A 974 0.20 -12.62 10.20
CA THR A 974 -0.54 -12.06 11.34
C THR A 974 -1.74 -11.23 10.86
N ASP A 975 -2.97 -11.73 11.06
CA ASP A 975 -4.25 -11.04 11.31
C ASP A 975 -4.62 -9.72 10.57
N HIS A 976 -4.04 -9.38 9.41
CA HIS A 976 -4.40 -8.18 8.64
C HIS A 976 -5.28 -8.50 7.41
N PRO A 977 -6.49 -7.91 7.27
CA PRO A 977 -7.37 -8.19 6.14
C PRO A 977 -6.80 -7.65 4.81
N MET A 978 -6.87 -8.47 3.76
CA MET A 978 -6.42 -8.14 2.40
C MET A 978 -7.48 -8.56 1.38
N GLY A 979 -7.60 -7.81 0.28
CA GLY A 979 -8.58 -8.08 -0.76
C GLY A 979 -9.13 -6.80 -1.39
N PRO A 980 -9.96 -6.94 -2.45
CA PRO A 980 -10.52 -5.80 -3.19
C PRO A 980 -11.39 -4.87 -2.33
N ASP A 981 -11.96 -5.37 -1.23
CA ASP A 981 -12.86 -4.63 -0.34
C ASP A 981 -12.17 -3.95 0.84
N VAL A 982 -10.84 -4.07 0.94
CA VAL A 982 -10.04 -3.50 2.03
C VAL A 982 -9.06 -2.53 1.39
N MET A 983 -9.17 -1.23 1.69
CA MET A 983 -8.31 -0.22 1.06
C MET A 983 -7.08 0.09 1.92
N ASP A 984 -5.90 0.17 1.30
CA ASP A 984 -4.69 0.70 1.90
C ASP A 984 -4.88 2.22 2.04
N PRO A 985 -4.96 2.77 3.26
CA PRO A 985 -5.26 4.17 3.48
C PRO A 985 -4.14 5.12 3.02
N ARG A 986 -2.93 4.61 2.74
CA ARG A 986 -1.82 5.41 2.21
C ARG A 986 -1.93 5.61 0.70
N THR A 987 -2.50 4.64 -0.02
CA THR A 987 -2.51 4.62 -1.49
C THR A 987 -3.92 4.68 -2.09
N GLY A 988 -4.98 4.46 -1.30
CA GLY A 988 -6.37 4.37 -1.75
C GLY A 988 -6.69 3.14 -2.60
N GLN A 989 -5.73 2.22 -2.75
CA GLN A 989 -5.88 1.00 -3.53
C GLN A 989 -6.21 -0.20 -2.63
N ALA A 990 -6.74 -1.27 -3.21
CA ALA A 990 -7.00 -2.50 -2.48
C ALA A 990 -5.72 -3.06 -1.81
N MET A 991 -5.79 -3.33 -0.51
CA MET A 991 -4.76 -3.96 0.33
C MET A 991 -4.35 -5.31 -0.24
N ARG A 992 -3.08 -5.40 -0.63
CA ARG A 992 -2.45 -6.58 -1.25
C ARG A 992 -1.09 -6.84 -0.61
N CYS A 993 -0.46 -7.97 -0.94
CA CYS A 993 0.88 -8.27 -0.46
C CYS A 993 1.88 -7.14 -0.78
N GLY A 994 1.74 -6.51 -1.95
CA GLY A 994 2.55 -5.36 -2.41
C GLY A 994 2.39 -4.07 -1.59
N SER A 995 1.30 -3.95 -0.80
CA SER A 995 1.10 -2.81 0.11
C SER A 995 2.15 -2.80 1.22
N CYS A 996 2.54 -3.97 1.71
CA CYS A 996 3.49 -4.11 2.80
C CYS A 996 4.86 -4.61 2.33
N HIS A 997 4.92 -5.32 1.19
CA HIS A 997 6.13 -5.94 0.68
C HIS A 997 6.53 -5.39 -0.69
N ASP A 998 7.80 -5.04 -0.88
CA ASP A 998 8.38 -4.82 -2.21
C ASP A 998 9.00 -6.13 -2.73
N PRO A 999 8.37 -6.82 -3.70
CA PRO A 999 8.87 -8.09 -4.22
C PRO A 999 10.18 -7.95 -5.01
N HIS A 1000 10.64 -6.73 -5.29
CA HIS A 1000 11.88 -6.46 -6.02
C HIS A 1000 13.07 -6.13 -5.12
N GLY A 1001 12.89 -6.15 -3.80
CA GLY A 1001 13.96 -5.94 -2.82
C GLY A 1001 13.73 -4.70 -1.95
N SER A 1002 14.22 -4.78 -0.72
CA SER A 1002 14.06 -3.73 0.29
C SER A 1002 15.29 -3.63 1.21
N PRO A 1003 15.59 -2.44 1.77
CA PRO A 1003 16.51 -2.30 2.89
C PRO A 1003 15.99 -2.94 4.19
N PHE A 1004 14.70 -3.29 4.25
CA PHE A 1004 14.06 -3.83 5.44
C PHE A 1004 13.87 -5.37 5.38
N PRO A 1005 14.01 -6.09 6.51
CA PRO A 1005 13.83 -7.53 6.57
C PRO A 1005 12.45 -7.95 6.04
N LYS A 1006 12.37 -9.16 5.45
CA LYS A 1006 11.14 -9.72 4.88
C LYS A 1006 10.53 -8.85 3.76
N PHE A 1007 11.36 -8.08 3.06
CA PHE A 1007 10.95 -7.28 1.91
C PHE A 1007 9.96 -6.15 2.24
N LEU A 1008 9.93 -5.65 3.47
CA LEU A 1008 8.92 -4.65 3.84
C LEU A 1008 9.15 -3.32 3.10
N THR A 1009 8.08 -2.59 2.75
CA THR A 1009 8.22 -1.28 2.08
C THR A 1009 8.74 -0.18 3.01
N GLU A 1010 8.63 -0.38 4.33
CA GLU A 1010 9.07 0.55 5.37
C GLU A 1010 9.62 -0.18 6.61
N ASP A 1011 10.22 0.57 7.53
CA ASP A 1011 10.85 0.07 8.76
C ASP A 1011 9.89 -0.80 9.62
N PRO A 1012 10.32 -2.03 9.99
CA PRO A 1012 9.57 -2.92 10.89
C PRO A 1012 9.41 -2.38 12.31
N GLY A 1013 10.18 -1.36 12.73
CA GLY A 1013 10.11 -0.67 14.02
C GLY A 1013 8.80 0.08 14.31
N GLY A 1014 7.84 0.05 13.37
CA GLY A 1014 6.46 0.49 13.59
C GLY A 1014 5.96 1.51 12.56
N LYS A 1015 6.83 2.14 11.76
CA LYS A 1015 6.44 3.13 10.74
C LYS A 1015 5.45 2.56 9.73
N LEU A 1016 5.70 1.34 9.22
CA LEU A 1016 4.78 0.64 8.31
C LEU A 1016 3.38 0.46 8.90
N CYS A 1017 3.32 0.06 10.18
CA CYS A 1017 2.07 -0.16 10.91
C CYS A 1017 1.37 1.17 11.24
N ILE A 1018 2.13 2.20 11.61
CA ILE A 1018 1.61 3.51 12.00
C ILE A 1018 1.03 4.21 10.76
N GLY A 1019 1.72 4.20 9.63
CA GLY A 1019 1.25 4.82 8.38
C GLY A 1019 -0.10 4.31 7.89
N CYS A 1020 -0.48 3.08 8.26
CA CYS A 1020 -1.79 2.50 7.93
C CYS A 1020 -2.85 2.63 9.06
N HIS A 1021 -2.46 2.97 10.30
CA HIS A 1021 -3.34 2.99 11.49
C HIS A 1021 -3.36 4.34 12.22
N THR A 1022 -2.88 5.40 11.58
CA THR A 1022 -2.83 6.78 12.11
C THR A 1022 -4.19 7.24 12.69
N ASP A 1023 -5.31 6.89 12.05
CA ASP A 1023 -6.65 7.22 12.55
C ASP A 1023 -7.06 6.46 13.81
N LYS A 1024 -6.59 5.22 14.01
CA LYS A 1024 -6.94 4.39 15.18
C LYS A 1024 -6.07 4.70 16.40
N LEU A 1025 -4.82 5.13 16.21
CA LEU A 1025 -3.91 5.47 17.31
C LEU A 1025 -4.27 6.80 18.01
N ARG A 1026 -5.08 7.67 17.39
CA ARG A 1026 -5.65 8.88 18.02
C ARG A 1026 -6.73 8.60 19.08
N THR A 1027 -7.30 7.39 19.13
CA THR A 1027 -8.47 7.08 20.00
C THR A 1027 -8.15 6.36 21.31
N LYS A 1028 -6.88 6.05 21.61
CA LYS A 1028 -6.45 5.40 22.86
C LYS A 1028 -5.29 6.11 23.56
N ARG A 1029 -5.47 7.39 23.87
CA ARG A 1029 -4.94 8.00 25.10
C ARG A 1029 -6.03 8.89 25.66
N GLY A 1030 -6.90 8.28 26.46
CA GLY A 1030 -7.72 8.96 27.45
C GLY A 1030 -7.02 8.94 28.79
#